data_AF-D8SVQ9-F1
#
_entry.id   AF-D8SVQ9-F1
#
_cell.length_a   1.000
_cell.length_b   1.000
_cell.length_c   1.000
_cell.angle_alpha   90.00
_cell.angle_beta   90.00
_cell.angle_gamma   90.00
#
_symmetry.space_group_name_H-M   'P 1'
#
loop_
_entity.id
_entity.type
_entity.pdbx_description
1 polymer ?
#
loop_
_entity_poly.entity_id
_entity_poly.type
_entity_poly.pdbx_seq_one_letter_code
_entity_poly.pdbx_strand_id
1 'polypeptide(L)'
;RLLHSIAADAQLATDIAIATSLLNIHGKIGSLAAAKAIFHSMEIKSVIAWTAMMAACVHHRENREALVFFRRMLLEHSIANTITFVTVLGACGNCREGASVHEWMIESGVSASSVFASTAIVTMYGRCGSVGHAKEVFDSIVEKNFISWNAMVAAFAQNRHCAHALAMVRSMDLEGLHPDRVTWLSVLGSVAEIDIRDGRWIHSRILGSGIELDFALGTALLNMYARNHSLEEALEIFDGVEEEERDLPLWGTMIAGYADDFQLRPAMALLRRMQHCGVLPSKVVIVAMINLCAAVSDLRQGEIFRALFVESCGIDRENSAVVANALVDMYGKCGELSLARKLFREIPEKDSVSWNSILVVGNALISAFGKCSSPGNAREIFDAMIERNKVSWTAIIAAYAHSHYGAIAKLFFRRMLLQGEEPDRVTFATILSTCTTAAALVEGKRFHALLAERPAMEMDPVVVSALIHMYSKCGSLESASKVFDRGRSFLLQENLLVWTSVISAYAHHGDGERALKLFARMQQAGLRADGVTILSVLSACAKAGMLETGIQFFASIARDHCLEVTLEHYSCLVDLLGRAGELSAAQELVRRIPNARAYVSFLSSCSVQGDVELGRAAAEKVSVLDPSIPAGYVVLSNL
;
A
#
# COMPACT_ATOMS: atom_id res chain seq x y z
N ARG A 1 -35.52 -17.53 35.00
CA ARG A 1 -37.01 -17.48 35.13
C ARG A 1 -37.47 -18.07 36.46
N LEU A 2 -37.05 -19.29 36.86
CA LEU A 2 -37.37 -19.87 38.18
C LEU A 2 -36.89 -19.01 39.38
N LEU A 3 -35.67 -18.49 39.35
CA LEU A 3 -35.15 -17.61 40.42
C LEU A 3 -35.90 -16.26 40.51
N HIS A 4 -36.41 -15.76 39.39
CA HIS A 4 -37.16 -14.51 39.31
C HIS A 4 -38.61 -14.67 39.80
N SER A 5 -39.23 -15.84 39.61
CA SER A 5 -40.56 -16.13 40.18
C SER A 5 -40.46 -16.35 41.70
N ILE A 6 -39.43 -17.07 42.16
CA ILE A 6 -39.22 -17.33 43.59
C ILE A 6 -38.88 -16.05 44.37
N ALA A 7 -38.12 -15.12 43.79
CA ALA A 7 -37.82 -13.83 44.43
C ALA A 7 -39.01 -12.85 44.44
N ALA A 8 -39.88 -12.91 43.43
CA ALA A 8 -41.10 -12.11 43.35
C ALA A 8 -42.19 -12.59 44.33
N ASP A 9 -42.32 -13.90 44.53
CA ASP A 9 -43.30 -14.49 45.45
C ASP A 9 -42.94 -14.34 46.95
N ALA A 10 -41.68 -14.00 47.26
CA ALA A 10 -41.16 -14.01 48.63
C ALA A 10 -40.94 -12.63 49.30
N GLN A 11 -41.35 -11.51 48.67
CA GLN A 11 -41.03 -10.14 49.13
C GLN A 11 -39.53 -9.82 49.30
N LEU A 12 -38.63 -10.74 48.90
CA LEU A 12 -37.17 -10.60 49.02
C LEU A 12 -36.57 -9.58 48.03
N ALA A 13 -37.37 -9.01 47.13
CA ALA A 13 -36.97 -7.95 46.19
C ALA A 13 -36.66 -6.60 46.88
N THR A 14 -37.06 -6.43 48.15
CA THR A 14 -36.71 -5.25 48.96
C THR A 14 -35.32 -5.36 49.60
N ASP A 15 -34.72 -6.56 49.63
CA ASP A 15 -33.35 -6.73 50.13
C ASP A 15 -32.34 -6.34 49.03
N ILE A 16 -31.64 -5.24 49.29
CA ILE A 16 -30.65 -4.64 48.41
C ILE A 16 -29.58 -5.67 47.99
N ALA A 17 -29.21 -6.62 48.86
CA ALA A 17 -28.19 -7.62 48.55
C ALA A 17 -28.68 -8.68 47.55
N ILE A 18 -29.94 -9.11 47.68
CA ILE A 18 -30.56 -10.10 46.81
C ILE A 18 -30.85 -9.48 45.44
N ALA A 19 -31.38 -8.26 45.41
CA ALA A 19 -31.62 -7.50 44.19
C ALA A 19 -30.31 -7.22 43.42
N THR A 20 -29.22 -6.85 44.13
CA THR A 20 -27.90 -6.65 43.51
C THR A 20 -27.32 -7.94 42.94
N SER A 21 -27.54 -9.08 43.61
CA SER A 21 -27.09 -10.40 43.15
C SER A 21 -27.85 -10.86 41.90
N LEU A 22 -29.18 -10.70 41.90
CA LEU A 22 -30.03 -10.97 40.74
C LEU A 22 -29.65 -10.07 39.55
N LEU A 23 -29.34 -8.80 39.81
CA LEU A 23 -28.90 -7.86 38.78
C LEU A 23 -27.56 -8.27 38.16
N ASN A 24 -26.60 -8.75 38.96
CA ASN A 24 -25.32 -9.24 38.45
C ASN A 24 -25.49 -10.52 37.60
N ILE A 25 -26.38 -11.44 38.01
CA ILE A 25 -26.70 -12.65 37.26
C ILE A 25 -27.38 -12.30 35.93
N HIS A 26 -28.39 -11.43 35.96
CA HIS A 26 -29.09 -10.99 34.76
C HIS A 26 -28.21 -10.12 33.85
N GLY A 27 -27.26 -9.36 34.39
CA GLY A 27 -26.32 -8.56 33.62
C GLY A 27 -25.21 -9.35 32.94
N LYS A 28 -24.80 -10.51 33.49
CA LYS A 28 -23.76 -11.37 32.88
C LYS A 28 -24.31 -12.43 31.93
N ILE A 29 -25.49 -12.98 32.21
CA ILE A 29 -26.04 -14.17 31.52
C ILE A 29 -27.40 -13.87 30.86
N GLY A 30 -28.10 -12.82 31.29
CA GLY A 30 -29.49 -12.54 30.94
C GLY A 30 -29.71 -11.38 29.97
N SER A 31 -30.95 -10.90 29.93
CA SER A 31 -31.35 -9.74 29.12
C SER A 31 -31.07 -8.44 29.89
N LEU A 32 -30.41 -7.48 29.24
CA LEU A 32 -30.21 -6.13 29.76
C LEU A 32 -31.53 -5.45 30.18
N ALA A 33 -32.64 -5.75 29.51
CA ALA A 33 -33.96 -5.23 29.87
C ALA A 33 -34.45 -5.73 31.24
N ALA A 34 -34.18 -7.00 31.57
CA ALA A 34 -34.51 -7.57 32.88
C ALA A 34 -33.61 -6.98 33.98
N ALA A 35 -32.32 -6.80 33.70
CA ALA A 35 -31.40 -6.13 34.62
C ALA A 35 -31.84 -4.67 34.91
N LYS A 36 -32.25 -3.93 33.86
CA LYS A 36 -32.83 -2.58 34.02
C LYS A 36 -34.11 -2.60 34.85
N ALA A 37 -35.02 -3.55 34.62
CA ALA A 37 -36.27 -3.63 35.38
C ALA A 37 -36.00 -3.83 36.88
N ILE A 38 -35.09 -4.74 37.23
CA ILE A 38 -34.66 -4.99 38.61
C ILE A 38 -34.00 -3.74 39.21
N PHE A 39 -33.16 -3.05 38.44
CA PHE A 39 -32.51 -1.82 38.90
C PHE A 39 -33.51 -0.69 39.22
N HIS A 40 -34.53 -0.52 38.37
CA HIS A 40 -35.55 0.50 38.55
C HIS A 40 -36.50 0.17 39.71
N SER A 41 -36.72 -1.11 40.02
CA SER A 41 -37.54 -1.53 41.18
C SER A 41 -36.86 -1.36 42.54
N MET A 42 -35.54 -1.07 42.59
CA MET A 42 -34.83 -0.82 43.85
C MET A 42 -35.14 0.57 44.40
N GLU A 43 -35.73 0.65 45.60
CA GLU A 43 -36.00 1.92 46.30
C GLU A 43 -34.71 2.63 46.74
N ILE A 44 -33.74 1.88 47.26
CA ILE A 44 -32.41 2.37 47.65
C ILE A 44 -31.35 1.64 46.82
N LYS A 45 -30.53 2.40 46.09
CA LYS A 45 -29.51 1.87 45.19
C LYS A 45 -28.13 1.99 45.83
N SER A 46 -27.51 0.86 46.13
CA SER A 46 -26.13 0.82 46.63
C SER A 46 -25.13 1.12 45.49
N VAL A 47 -23.92 1.55 45.84
CA VAL A 47 -22.80 1.72 44.89
C VAL A 47 -22.54 0.42 44.10
N ILE A 48 -22.73 -0.74 44.73
CA ILE A 48 -22.58 -2.06 44.11
C ILE A 48 -23.65 -2.29 43.04
N ALA A 49 -24.91 -1.91 43.31
CA ALA A 49 -26.00 -1.99 42.33
C ALA A 49 -25.76 -1.08 41.13
N TRP A 50 -25.29 0.15 41.35
CA TRP A 50 -24.89 1.08 40.28
C TRP A 50 -23.76 0.49 39.42
N THR A 51 -22.70 -0.01 40.07
CA THR A 51 -21.54 -0.62 39.40
C THR A 51 -21.96 -1.83 38.56
N ALA A 52 -22.82 -2.70 39.10
CA ALA A 52 -23.29 -3.89 38.39
C ALA A 52 -24.20 -3.54 37.20
N MET A 53 -25.02 -2.47 37.30
CA MET A 53 -25.83 -1.99 36.17
C MET A 53 -24.95 -1.42 35.05
N MET A 54 -23.94 -0.62 35.41
CA MET A 54 -22.97 -0.11 34.44
C MET A 54 -22.17 -1.23 33.78
N ALA A 55 -21.70 -2.21 34.55
CA ALA A 55 -21.01 -3.39 34.02
C ALA A 55 -21.89 -4.19 33.05
N ALA A 56 -23.17 -4.35 33.36
CA ALA A 56 -24.14 -4.98 32.46
C ALA A 56 -24.28 -4.20 31.14
N CYS A 57 -24.36 -2.87 31.17
CA CYS A 57 -24.39 -2.04 29.96
C CYS A 57 -23.12 -2.22 29.12
N VAL A 58 -21.93 -2.22 29.75
CA VAL A 58 -20.65 -2.42 29.05
C VAL A 58 -20.57 -3.81 28.41
N HIS A 59 -20.98 -4.87 29.12
CA HIS A 59 -21.00 -6.24 28.58
C HIS A 59 -21.91 -6.38 27.34
N HIS A 60 -23.05 -5.69 27.32
CA HIS A 60 -23.96 -5.66 26.18
C HIS A 60 -23.59 -4.63 25.09
N ARG A 61 -22.42 -3.98 25.19
CA ARG A 61 -21.93 -2.93 24.27
C ARG A 61 -22.78 -1.65 24.23
N GLU A 62 -23.64 -1.42 25.21
CA GLU A 62 -24.44 -0.20 25.38
C GLU A 62 -23.67 0.87 26.17
N ASN A 63 -22.52 1.27 25.64
CA ASN A 63 -21.54 2.13 26.32
C ASN A 63 -22.09 3.51 26.70
N ARG A 64 -22.96 4.09 25.88
CA ARG A 64 -23.60 5.39 26.16
C ARG A 64 -24.52 5.31 27.38
N GLU A 65 -25.26 4.22 27.53
CA GLU A 65 -26.15 4.04 28.67
C GLU A 65 -25.37 3.88 29.97
N ALA A 66 -24.21 3.21 29.95
CA ALA A 66 -23.33 3.11 31.12
C ALA A 66 -22.92 4.50 31.63
N LEU A 67 -22.57 5.42 30.73
CA LEU A 67 -22.23 6.82 31.06
C LEU A 67 -23.44 7.61 31.60
N VAL A 68 -24.64 7.33 31.11
CA VAL A 68 -25.88 7.94 31.63
C VAL A 68 -26.15 7.47 33.06
N PHE A 69 -26.03 6.17 33.34
CA PHE A 69 -26.16 5.65 34.71
C PHE A 69 -25.08 6.23 35.64
N PHE A 70 -23.85 6.41 35.17
CA PHE A 70 -22.80 7.05 35.96
C PHE A 70 -23.13 8.49 36.32
N ARG A 71 -23.56 9.31 35.34
CA ARG A 71 -23.98 10.70 35.61
C ARG A 71 -25.16 10.76 36.57
N ARG A 72 -26.11 9.83 36.45
CA ARG A 72 -27.25 9.73 37.36
C ARG A 72 -26.81 9.36 38.79
N MET A 73 -25.87 8.44 38.94
CA MET A 73 -25.28 8.09 40.23
C MET A 73 -24.65 9.31 40.93
N LEU A 74 -23.93 10.15 40.17
CA LEU A 74 -23.33 11.39 40.67
C LEU A 74 -24.39 12.44 41.06
N LEU A 75 -25.47 12.57 40.27
CA LEU A 75 -26.60 13.45 40.59
C LEU A 75 -27.38 13.02 41.84
N GLU A 76 -27.44 11.71 42.10
CA GLU A 76 -28.04 11.15 43.32
C GLU A 76 -27.05 11.18 44.52
N HIS A 77 -25.94 11.92 44.40
CA HIS A 77 -24.90 12.12 45.43
C HIS A 77 -24.28 10.81 45.98
N SER A 78 -24.26 9.74 45.18
CA SER A 78 -23.62 8.49 45.55
C SER A 78 -22.12 8.53 45.25
N ILE A 79 -21.28 8.13 46.22
CA ILE A 79 -19.82 8.17 46.11
C ILE A 79 -19.36 6.99 45.25
N ALA A 80 -18.77 7.29 44.10
CA ALA A 80 -18.17 6.28 43.23
C ALA A 80 -16.90 5.68 43.85
N ASN A 81 -16.77 4.36 43.79
CA ASN A 81 -15.57 3.66 44.23
C ASN A 81 -14.65 3.35 43.04
N THR A 82 -13.44 2.85 43.31
CA THR A 82 -12.45 2.52 42.27
C THR A 82 -12.99 1.58 41.19
N ILE A 83 -13.81 0.59 41.56
CA ILE A 83 -14.40 -0.37 40.60
C ILE A 83 -15.44 0.33 39.71
N THR A 84 -16.21 1.25 40.28
CA THR A 84 -17.20 2.08 39.56
C THR A 84 -16.49 2.84 38.44
N PHE A 85 -15.42 3.57 38.78
CA PHE A 85 -14.65 4.35 37.82
C PHE A 85 -13.99 3.48 36.73
N VAL A 86 -13.36 2.35 37.10
CA VAL A 86 -12.75 1.43 36.12
C VAL A 86 -13.79 0.85 35.16
N THR A 87 -14.98 0.52 35.64
CA THR A 87 -16.10 0.04 34.81
C THR A 87 -16.53 1.10 33.80
N VAL A 88 -16.63 2.35 34.24
CA VAL A 88 -17.02 3.50 33.41
C VAL A 88 -15.94 3.86 32.39
N LEU A 89 -14.66 3.82 32.76
CA LEU A 89 -13.53 3.98 31.83
C LEU A 89 -13.56 2.92 30.73
N GLY A 90 -13.98 1.70 31.04
CA GLY A 90 -14.20 0.64 30.04
C GLY A 90 -15.29 0.95 29.01
N ALA A 91 -16.27 1.79 29.38
CA ALA A 91 -17.34 2.25 28.49
C ALA A 91 -16.95 3.45 27.63
N CYS A 92 -15.88 4.19 27.98
CA CYS A 92 -15.49 5.41 27.29
C CYS A 92 -14.94 5.07 25.89
N GLY A 93 -15.65 5.53 24.86
CA GLY A 93 -15.26 5.31 23.46
C GLY A 93 -14.45 6.45 22.85
N ASN A 94 -14.36 7.60 23.53
CA ASN A 94 -13.64 8.77 23.06
C ASN A 94 -12.85 9.44 24.20
N CYS A 95 -11.83 10.22 23.80
CA CYS A 95 -10.92 10.87 24.75
C CYS A 95 -11.61 11.94 25.61
N ARG A 96 -12.72 12.56 25.15
CA ARG A 96 -13.43 13.61 25.89
C ARG A 96 -14.18 13.04 27.08
N GLU A 97 -14.96 11.97 26.86
CA GLU A 97 -15.67 11.24 27.91
C GLU A 97 -14.68 10.68 28.94
N GLY A 98 -13.58 10.09 28.45
CA GLY A 98 -12.52 9.56 29.29
C GLY A 98 -11.83 10.64 30.13
N ALA A 99 -11.54 11.80 29.54
CA ALA A 99 -10.93 12.93 30.25
C ALA A 99 -11.84 13.49 31.35
N SER A 100 -13.15 13.60 31.10
CA SER A 100 -14.10 14.00 32.15
C SER A 100 -14.09 13.00 33.31
N VAL A 101 -14.15 11.70 33.03
CA VAL A 101 -14.13 10.67 34.09
C VAL A 101 -12.80 10.69 34.85
N HIS A 102 -11.68 10.93 34.16
CA HIS A 102 -10.37 11.08 34.78
C HIS A 102 -10.30 12.30 35.72
N GLU A 103 -10.84 13.44 35.33
CA GLU A 103 -10.94 14.64 36.17
C GLU A 103 -11.73 14.36 37.47
N TRP A 104 -12.89 13.69 37.34
CA TRP A 104 -13.67 13.24 38.50
C TRP A 104 -12.90 12.27 39.42
N MET A 105 -12.05 11.40 38.86
CA MET A 105 -11.20 10.50 39.64
C MET A 105 -10.10 11.23 40.40
N ILE A 106 -9.60 12.35 39.85
CA ILE A 106 -8.62 13.22 40.52
C ILE A 106 -9.32 13.96 41.67
N GLU A 107 -10.47 14.58 41.42
CA GLU A 107 -11.25 15.30 42.44
C GLU A 107 -11.67 14.38 43.60
N SER A 108 -11.98 13.11 43.30
CA SER A 108 -12.35 12.11 44.31
C SER A 108 -11.15 11.51 45.06
N GLY A 109 -9.91 11.86 44.69
CA GLY A 109 -8.68 11.32 45.28
C GLY A 109 -8.39 9.84 44.96
N VAL A 110 -9.23 9.19 44.14
CA VAL A 110 -9.12 7.76 43.81
C VAL A 110 -7.89 7.48 42.95
N SER A 111 -7.54 8.39 42.04
CA SER A 111 -6.40 8.22 41.11
C SER A 111 -5.04 8.15 41.82
N ALA A 112 -4.84 8.89 42.92
CA ALA A 112 -3.58 8.88 43.67
C ALA A 112 -3.43 7.63 44.56
N SER A 113 -4.54 6.96 44.87
CA SER A 113 -4.59 5.90 45.88
C SER A 113 -4.37 4.48 45.34
N SER A 114 -4.45 4.26 44.02
CA SER A 114 -4.50 2.91 43.46
C SER A 114 -3.83 2.79 42.09
N VAL A 115 -2.76 1.99 42.01
CA VAL A 115 -2.08 1.61 40.76
C VAL A 115 -3.06 0.98 39.77
N PHE A 116 -4.04 0.23 40.25
CA PHE A 116 -5.10 -0.37 39.42
C PHE A 116 -5.96 0.68 38.72
N ALA A 117 -6.35 1.75 39.43
CA ALA A 117 -7.12 2.85 38.89
C ALA A 117 -6.34 3.60 37.79
N SER A 118 -5.08 3.94 38.08
CA SER A 118 -4.19 4.63 37.14
C SER A 118 -3.91 3.78 35.89
N THR A 119 -3.73 2.47 36.04
CA THR A 119 -3.52 1.55 34.91
C THR A 119 -4.75 1.48 33.99
N ALA A 120 -5.97 1.55 34.54
CA ALA A 120 -7.19 1.62 33.75
C ALA A 120 -7.30 2.94 32.97
N ILE A 121 -6.86 4.06 33.55
CA ILE A 121 -6.79 5.37 32.87
C ILE A 121 -5.79 5.32 31.70
N VAL A 122 -4.59 4.76 31.92
CA VAL A 122 -3.58 4.54 30.85
C VAL A 122 -4.17 3.73 29.70
N THR A 123 -4.87 2.64 30.02
CA THR A 123 -5.52 1.78 29.01
C THR A 123 -6.61 2.53 28.23
N MET A 124 -7.40 3.36 28.91
CA MET A 124 -8.45 4.17 28.28
C MET A 124 -7.87 5.20 27.32
N TYR A 125 -6.86 5.98 27.76
CA TYR A 125 -6.21 6.95 26.88
C TYR A 125 -5.48 6.29 25.70
N GLY A 126 -4.87 5.13 25.93
CA GLY A 126 -4.31 4.28 24.89
C GLY A 126 -5.34 3.90 23.83
N ARG A 127 -6.52 3.40 24.21
CA ARG A 127 -7.60 3.08 23.25
C ARG A 127 -8.13 4.31 22.52
N CYS A 128 -8.11 5.47 23.16
CA CYS A 128 -8.55 6.73 22.56
C CYS A 128 -7.52 7.39 21.64
N GLY A 129 -6.32 6.81 21.51
CA GLY A 129 -5.21 7.34 20.72
C GLY A 129 -4.47 8.54 21.31
N SER A 130 -4.72 8.86 22.58
CA SER A 130 -4.06 9.98 23.28
C SER A 130 -2.91 9.47 24.15
N VAL A 131 -1.83 9.03 23.50
CA VAL A 131 -0.73 8.34 24.20
C VAL A 131 0.09 9.29 25.09
N GLY A 132 0.09 10.60 24.80
CA GLY A 132 0.71 11.62 25.65
C GLY A 132 0.09 11.68 27.05
N HIS A 133 -1.24 11.82 27.15
CA HIS A 133 -1.93 11.80 28.44
C HIS A 133 -1.81 10.44 29.13
N ALA A 134 -1.78 9.34 28.37
CA ALA A 134 -1.50 8.01 28.94
C ALA A 134 -0.11 7.98 29.62
N LYS A 135 0.91 8.58 28.99
CA LYS A 135 2.27 8.65 29.52
C LYS A 135 2.36 9.52 30.77
N GLU A 136 1.68 10.67 30.79
CA GLU A 136 1.62 11.55 31.98
C GLU A 136 1.04 10.82 33.19
N VAL A 137 -0.08 10.11 33.00
CA VAL A 137 -0.70 9.32 34.07
C VAL A 137 0.21 8.18 34.51
N PHE A 138 0.86 7.48 33.56
CA PHE A 138 1.81 6.43 33.87
C PHE A 138 3.00 6.95 34.69
N ASP A 139 3.55 8.11 34.35
CA ASP A 139 4.69 8.70 35.05
C ASP A 139 4.34 9.13 36.47
N SER A 140 3.08 9.51 36.72
CA SER A 140 2.56 9.82 38.06
C SER A 140 2.45 8.62 39.00
N ILE A 141 2.55 7.38 38.50
CA ILE A 141 2.49 6.16 39.32
C ILE A 141 3.81 6.00 40.08
N VAL A 142 3.76 6.04 41.41
CA VAL A 142 4.94 5.94 42.29
C VAL A 142 5.57 4.54 42.23
N GLU A 143 4.76 3.48 42.42
CA GLU A 143 5.21 2.09 42.31
C GLU A 143 4.54 1.41 41.11
N LYS A 144 5.32 1.26 40.04
CA LYS A 144 4.86 0.62 38.80
C LYS A 144 5.01 -0.90 38.91
N ASN A 145 4.00 -1.64 38.46
CA ASN A 145 4.02 -3.09 38.39
C ASN A 145 3.96 -3.58 36.93
N PHE A 146 4.12 -4.89 36.72
CA PHE A 146 4.04 -5.52 35.39
C PHE A 146 2.78 -5.11 34.60
N ILE A 147 1.62 -5.04 35.26
CA ILE A 147 0.34 -4.70 34.61
C ILE A 147 0.37 -3.26 34.09
N SER A 148 0.89 -2.31 34.88
CA SER A 148 1.02 -0.90 34.48
C SER A 148 2.00 -0.70 33.32
N TRP A 149 3.13 -1.42 33.34
CA TRP A 149 4.11 -1.41 32.24
C TRP A 149 3.52 -1.99 30.96
N ASN A 150 2.88 -3.16 31.04
CA ASN A 150 2.23 -3.81 29.89
C ASN A 150 1.13 -2.93 29.29
N ALA A 151 0.34 -2.23 30.13
CA ALA A 151 -0.67 -1.31 29.66
C ALA A 151 -0.06 -0.14 28.85
N MET A 152 1.07 0.41 29.30
CA MET A 152 1.75 1.49 28.59
C MET A 152 2.41 1.03 27.29
N VAL A 153 3.05 -0.14 27.29
CA VAL A 153 3.61 -0.77 26.08
C VAL A 153 2.51 -1.02 25.05
N ALA A 154 1.38 -1.61 25.48
CA ALA A 154 0.23 -1.83 24.60
C ALA A 154 -0.38 -0.53 24.08
N ALA A 155 -0.44 0.53 24.90
CA ALA A 155 -0.93 1.84 24.48
C ALA A 155 -0.07 2.46 23.36
N PHE A 156 1.26 2.38 23.46
CA PHE A 156 2.13 2.83 22.37
C PHE A 156 2.04 1.92 21.13
N ALA A 157 1.99 0.60 21.31
CA ALA A 157 1.92 -0.36 20.21
C ALA A 157 0.64 -0.23 19.37
N GLN A 158 -0.53 -0.13 20.02
CA GLN A 158 -1.84 0.01 19.34
C GLN A 158 -1.95 1.31 18.53
N ASN A 159 -1.20 2.34 18.91
CA ASN A 159 -1.21 3.66 18.27
C ASN A 159 -0.06 3.88 17.29
N ARG A 160 0.64 2.82 16.87
CA ARG A 160 1.74 2.89 15.88
C ARG A 160 2.87 3.82 16.34
N HIS A 161 3.27 3.68 17.60
CA HIS A 161 4.42 4.38 18.17
C HIS A 161 5.46 3.35 18.66
N CYS A 162 5.94 2.52 17.73
CA CYS A 162 6.74 1.33 18.05
C CYS A 162 8.08 1.66 18.74
N ALA A 163 8.75 2.73 18.32
CA ALA A 163 10.00 3.19 18.95
C ALA A 163 9.81 3.54 20.44
N HIS A 164 8.69 4.18 20.78
CA HIS A 164 8.37 4.51 22.17
C HIS A 164 7.95 3.26 22.95
N ALA A 165 7.23 2.32 22.34
CA ALA A 165 6.92 1.03 22.95
C ALA A 165 8.21 0.26 23.31
N LEU A 166 9.19 0.22 22.41
CA LEU A 166 10.50 -0.40 22.65
C LEU A 166 11.31 0.33 23.72
N ALA A 167 11.26 1.67 23.74
CA ALA A 167 11.87 2.46 24.81
C ALA A 167 11.28 2.10 26.17
N MET A 168 9.95 1.93 26.26
CA MET A 168 9.28 1.48 27.49
C MET A 168 9.73 0.09 27.92
N VAL A 169 9.87 -0.87 26.99
CA VAL A 169 10.40 -2.21 27.32
C VAL A 169 11.84 -2.15 27.85
N ARG A 170 12.69 -1.31 27.24
CA ARG A 170 14.06 -1.08 27.73
C ARG A 170 14.08 -0.46 29.13
N SER A 171 13.19 0.49 29.40
CA SER A 171 13.05 1.09 30.74
C SER A 171 12.54 0.09 31.78
N MET A 172 11.59 -0.78 31.40
CA MET A 172 11.07 -1.84 32.26
C MET A 172 12.20 -2.81 32.70
N ASP A 173 13.06 -3.20 31.77
CA ASP A 173 14.25 -4.03 32.03
C ASP A 173 15.25 -3.35 32.98
N LEU A 174 15.46 -2.04 32.84
CA LEU A 174 16.36 -1.26 33.71
C LEU A 174 15.85 -1.17 35.16
N GLU A 175 14.53 -1.21 35.36
CA GLU A 175 13.90 -1.27 36.68
C GLU A 175 13.91 -2.70 37.28
N GLY A 176 14.50 -3.68 36.57
CA GLY A 176 14.58 -5.07 37.02
C GLY A 176 13.30 -5.88 36.83
N LEU A 177 12.32 -5.33 36.10
CA LEU A 177 11.11 -6.03 35.71
C LEU A 177 11.32 -6.62 34.31
N HIS A 178 11.52 -7.93 34.22
CA HIS A 178 11.75 -8.56 32.91
C HIS A 178 10.44 -8.65 32.10
N PRO A 179 10.47 -8.29 30.80
CA PRO A 179 9.32 -8.42 29.91
C PRO A 179 8.75 -9.84 29.88
N ASP A 180 7.44 -9.93 30.03
CA ASP A 180 6.71 -11.20 29.95
C ASP A 180 6.19 -11.47 28.53
N ARG A 181 5.57 -12.63 28.33
CA ARG A 181 4.94 -13.03 27.06
C ARG A 181 3.96 -11.97 26.53
N VAL A 182 3.17 -11.35 27.40
CA VAL A 182 2.15 -10.34 27.02
C VAL A 182 2.82 -9.06 26.52
N THR A 183 3.94 -8.67 27.12
CA THR A 183 4.77 -7.55 26.69
C THR A 183 5.26 -7.75 25.26
N TRP A 184 5.87 -8.91 24.98
CA TRP A 184 6.42 -9.21 23.66
C TRP A 184 5.34 -9.33 22.59
N LEU A 185 4.20 -9.97 22.89
CA LEU A 185 3.06 -10.03 21.96
C LEU A 185 2.49 -8.63 21.66
N SER A 186 2.48 -7.73 22.65
CA SER A 186 2.00 -6.36 22.43
C SER A 186 2.93 -5.58 21.51
N VAL A 187 4.24 -5.69 21.72
CA VAL A 187 5.25 -5.04 20.84
C VAL A 187 5.21 -5.67 19.45
N LEU A 188 5.30 -6.99 19.35
CA LEU A 188 5.25 -7.69 18.07
C LEU A 188 3.91 -7.47 17.37
N GLY A 189 2.78 -7.31 18.06
CA GLY A 189 1.50 -6.93 17.43
C GLY A 189 1.55 -5.62 16.64
N SER A 190 2.51 -4.75 16.93
CA SER A 190 2.81 -3.53 16.17
C SER A 190 3.83 -3.72 15.03
N VAL A 191 3.95 -4.94 14.48
CA VAL A 191 4.94 -5.35 13.44
C VAL A 191 5.22 -4.31 12.35
N ALA A 192 4.20 -3.54 11.95
CA ALA A 192 4.24 -2.66 10.77
C ALA A 192 5.39 -1.62 10.74
N GLU A 193 6.09 -1.33 11.86
CA GLU A 193 7.20 -0.36 11.91
C GLU A 193 8.44 -0.88 12.64
N ILE A 194 8.50 -2.16 13.01
CA ILE A 194 9.68 -2.70 13.71
C ILE A 194 10.78 -2.94 12.67
N ASP A 195 11.86 -2.16 12.74
CA ASP A 195 13.08 -2.41 11.97
C ASP A 195 13.68 -3.78 12.33
N ILE A 196 14.30 -4.45 11.36
CA ILE A 196 14.91 -5.77 11.51
C ILE A 196 15.94 -5.80 12.65
N ARG A 197 16.63 -4.68 12.91
CA ARG A 197 17.59 -4.55 14.01
C ARG A 197 16.93 -4.69 15.38
N ASP A 198 15.84 -3.95 15.59
CA ASP A 198 15.06 -4.05 16.82
C ASP A 198 14.33 -5.41 16.90
N GLY A 199 13.88 -5.95 15.76
CA GLY A 199 13.33 -7.30 15.65
C GLY A 199 14.28 -8.41 16.12
N ARG A 200 15.53 -8.38 15.65
CA ARG A 200 16.58 -9.32 16.09
C ARG A 200 16.92 -9.15 17.58
N TRP A 201 16.91 -7.91 18.08
CA TRP A 201 17.08 -7.64 19.51
C TRP A 201 15.95 -8.26 20.34
N ILE A 202 14.68 -8.08 19.93
CA ILE A 202 13.51 -8.72 20.57
C ILE A 202 13.68 -10.24 20.58
N HIS A 203 13.99 -10.84 19.42
CA HIS A 203 14.15 -12.29 19.30
C HIS A 203 15.25 -12.82 20.22
N SER A 204 16.42 -12.17 20.28
CA SER A 204 17.51 -12.54 21.19
C SER A 204 17.11 -12.43 22.66
N ARG A 205 16.34 -11.41 23.04
CA ARG A 205 15.85 -11.24 24.42
C ARG A 205 14.82 -12.30 24.81
N ILE A 206 13.94 -12.69 23.90
CA ILE A 206 12.98 -13.79 24.12
C ILE A 206 13.74 -15.09 24.39
N LEU A 207 14.71 -15.46 23.54
CA LEU A 207 15.54 -16.66 23.73
C LEU A 207 16.34 -16.60 25.03
N GLY A 208 16.92 -15.43 25.37
CA GLY A 208 17.70 -15.22 26.59
C GLY A 208 16.87 -15.19 27.89
N SER A 209 15.55 -15.00 27.79
CA SER A 209 14.64 -14.95 28.94
C SER A 209 14.11 -16.32 29.39
N GLY A 210 14.36 -17.38 28.59
CA GLY A 210 13.82 -18.71 28.85
C GLY A 210 12.31 -18.84 28.63
N ILE A 211 11.68 -17.86 27.98
CA ILE A 211 10.28 -17.94 27.55
C ILE A 211 10.21 -18.94 26.38
N GLU A 212 9.46 -20.02 26.56
CA GLU A 212 9.19 -20.95 25.47
C GLU A 212 8.43 -20.23 24.34
N LEU A 213 8.91 -20.41 23.11
CA LEU A 213 8.28 -19.90 21.90
C LEU A 213 7.00 -20.68 21.63
N ASP A 214 5.93 -20.27 22.30
CA ASP A 214 4.62 -20.80 22.02
C ASP A 214 4.11 -20.35 20.64
N PHE A 215 3.06 -21.00 20.18
CA PHE A 215 2.46 -20.76 18.88
C PHE A 215 2.19 -19.26 18.57
N ALA A 216 1.65 -18.52 19.54
CA ALA A 216 1.27 -17.11 19.36
C ALA A 216 2.50 -16.21 19.22
N LEU A 217 3.53 -16.42 20.06
CA LEU A 217 4.76 -15.66 20.02
C LEU A 217 5.61 -16.00 18.79
N GLY A 218 5.68 -17.28 18.42
CA GLY A 218 6.34 -17.77 17.22
C GLY A 218 5.74 -17.20 15.93
N THR A 219 4.41 -17.20 15.80
CA THR A 219 3.72 -16.59 14.65
C THR A 219 3.96 -15.08 14.57
N ALA A 220 3.96 -14.38 15.71
CA ALA A 220 4.21 -12.95 15.75
C ALA A 220 5.65 -12.58 15.35
N LEU A 221 6.64 -13.36 15.80
CA LEU A 221 8.04 -13.22 15.39
C LEU A 221 8.22 -13.54 13.90
N LEU A 222 7.63 -14.64 13.43
CA LEU A 222 7.70 -15.03 12.02
C LEU A 222 7.11 -13.94 11.12
N ASN A 223 5.94 -13.39 11.47
CA ASN A 223 5.34 -12.27 10.75
C ASN A 223 6.23 -11.01 10.74
N MET A 224 6.96 -10.76 11.83
CA MET A 224 7.93 -9.65 11.91
C MET A 224 9.11 -9.84 10.97
N TYR A 225 9.69 -11.04 10.92
CA TYR A 225 10.79 -11.34 10.01
C TYR A 225 10.34 -11.35 8.53
N ALA A 226 9.18 -11.95 8.25
CA ALA A 226 8.61 -12.03 6.91
C ALA A 226 8.35 -10.63 6.31
N ARG A 227 7.80 -9.69 7.09
CA ARG A 227 7.56 -8.31 6.64
C ARG A 227 8.83 -7.49 6.44
N ASN A 228 9.91 -7.84 7.11
CA ASN A 228 11.22 -7.22 6.96
C ASN A 228 12.08 -7.89 5.86
N HIS A 229 11.48 -8.73 5.00
CA HIS A 229 12.17 -9.47 3.93
C HIS A 229 13.31 -10.37 4.42
N SER A 230 13.33 -10.72 5.71
CA SER A 230 14.35 -11.58 6.33
C SER A 230 13.79 -13.00 6.46
N LEU A 231 13.65 -13.66 5.31
CA LEU A 231 12.93 -14.94 5.19
C LEU A 231 13.74 -16.15 5.69
N GLU A 232 15.06 -16.04 5.79
CA GLU A 232 15.90 -17.11 6.35
C GLU A 232 15.66 -17.27 7.86
N GLU A 233 15.71 -16.16 8.61
CA GLU A 233 15.42 -16.17 10.05
C GLU A 233 13.95 -16.49 10.35
N ALA A 234 13.03 -16.09 9.46
CA ALA A 234 11.64 -16.54 9.54
C ALA A 234 11.52 -18.06 9.36
N LEU A 235 12.32 -18.66 8.49
CA LEU A 235 12.33 -20.11 8.24
C LEU A 235 12.95 -20.87 9.42
N GLU A 236 13.96 -20.32 10.08
CA GLU A 236 14.52 -20.89 11.32
C GLU A 236 13.48 -20.98 12.43
N ILE A 237 12.66 -19.93 12.62
CA ILE A 237 11.56 -19.94 13.59
C ILE A 237 10.50 -20.97 13.17
N PHE A 238 10.19 -21.04 11.88
CA PHE A 238 9.22 -21.99 11.34
C PHE A 238 9.66 -23.45 11.56
N ASP A 239 10.92 -23.76 11.23
CA ASP A 239 11.46 -25.11 11.37
C ASP A 239 11.73 -25.47 12.85
N GLY A 240 11.90 -24.49 13.72
CA GLY A 240 12.00 -24.67 15.18
C GLY A 240 10.68 -25.07 15.88
N VAL A 241 9.53 -24.87 15.24
CA VAL A 241 8.23 -25.39 15.72
C VAL A 241 8.04 -26.82 15.22
N GLU A 242 7.65 -27.73 16.12
CA GLU A 242 7.41 -29.14 15.79
C GLU A 242 6.34 -29.28 14.69
N GLU A 243 6.56 -30.19 13.72
CA GLU A 243 5.70 -30.31 12.54
C GLU A 243 4.23 -30.64 12.88
N GLU A 244 3.97 -31.33 13.99
CA GLU A 244 2.63 -31.69 14.47
C GLU A 244 1.89 -30.49 15.11
N GLU A 245 2.61 -29.46 15.54
CA GLU A 245 2.06 -28.27 16.21
C GLU A 245 1.91 -27.06 15.26
N ARG A 246 2.33 -27.19 14.00
CA ARG A 246 2.23 -26.11 13.00
C ARG A 246 0.81 -25.93 12.51
N ASP A 247 0.19 -24.82 12.88
CA ASP A 247 -1.17 -24.48 12.49
C ASP A 247 -1.26 -23.70 11.15
N LEU A 248 -2.49 -23.49 10.70
CA LEU A 248 -2.81 -22.84 9.44
C LEU A 248 -2.29 -21.38 9.35
N PRO A 249 -2.41 -20.52 10.39
CA PRO A 249 -1.75 -19.22 10.47
C PRO A 249 -0.23 -19.23 10.28
N LEU A 250 0.50 -20.18 10.89
CA LEU A 250 1.96 -20.24 10.78
C LEU A 250 2.40 -20.55 9.33
N TRP A 251 1.77 -21.58 8.72
CA TRP A 251 1.95 -21.90 7.30
C TRP A 251 1.58 -20.71 6.40
N GLY A 252 0.46 -20.05 6.70
CA GLY A 252 -0.05 -18.91 5.93
C GLY A 252 0.88 -17.71 5.93
N THR A 253 1.45 -17.39 7.09
CA THR A 253 2.37 -16.25 7.25
C THR A 253 3.67 -16.49 6.49
N MET A 254 4.21 -17.71 6.53
CA MET A 254 5.45 -18.03 5.82
C MET A 254 5.29 -18.03 4.30
N ILE A 255 4.20 -18.64 3.82
CA ILE A 255 3.89 -18.66 2.39
C ILE A 255 3.61 -17.25 1.86
N ALA A 256 2.88 -16.43 2.63
CA ALA A 256 2.65 -15.02 2.29
C ALA A 256 3.96 -14.23 2.24
N GLY A 257 4.87 -14.42 3.20
CA GLY A 257 6.19 -13.79 3.19
C GLY A 257 7.00 -14.09 1.93
N TYR A 258 7.05 -15.36 1.51
CA TYR A 258 7.69 -15.72 0.24
C TYR A 258 6.94 -15.22 -1.00
N ALA A 259 5.61 -15.11 -0.92
CA ALA A 259 4.79 -14.56 -2.00
C ALA A 259 5.05 -13.07 -2.22
N ASP A 260 5.16 -12.29 -1.14
CA ASP A 260 5.45 -10.85 -1.17
C ASP A 260 6.87 -10.55 -1.69
N ASP A 261 7.83 -11.44 -1.44
CA ASP A 261 9.21 -11.34 -1.95
C ASP A 261 9.40 -11.97 -3.35
N PHE A 262 8.31 -12.37 -4.01
CA PHE A 262 8.30 -12.96 -5.35
C PHE A 262 9.12 -14.26 -5.50
N GLN A 263 9.35 -14.99 -4.40
CA GLN A 263 10.13 -16.23 -4.38
C GLN A 263 9.26 -17.47 -4.61
N LEU A 264 9.04 -17.82 -5.88
CA LEU A 264 8.15 -18.94 -6.27
C LEU A 264 8.61 -20.31 -5.74
N ARG A 265 9.91 -20.63 -5.84
CA ARG A 265 10.41 -21.98 -5.52
C ARG A 265 10.26 -22.35 -4.04
N PRO A 266 10.71 -21.52 -3.07
CA PRO A 266 10.55 -21.83 -1.65
C PRO A 266 9.08 -21.86 -1.24
N ALA A 267 8.25 -20.94 -1.74
CA ALA A 267 6.81 -20.92 -1.47
C ALA A 267 6.11 -22.23 -1.91
N MET A 268 6.43 -22.73 -3.11
CA MET A 268 5.91 -24.01 -3.61
C MET A 268 6.40 -25.21 -2.80
N ALA A 269 7.65 -25.18 -2.32
CA ALA A 269 8.19 -26.24 -1.48
C ALA A 269 7.46 -26.31 -0.13
N LEU A 270 7.19 -25.16 0.50
CA LEU A 270 6.42 -25.08 1.73
C LEU A 270 4.97 -25.52 1.54
N LEU A 271 4.32 -25.14 0.44
CA LEU A 271 2.97 -25.61 0.13
C LEU A 271 2.89 -27.14 0.01
N ARG A 272 3.89 -27.76 -0.62
CA ARG A 272 3.95 -29.23 -0.71
C ARG A 272 4.20 -29.87 0.66
N ARG A 273 5.08 -29.28 1.49
CA ARG A 273 5.28 -29.74 2.88
C ARG A 273 3.95 -29.68 3.66
N MET A 274 3.22 -28.58 3.58
CA MET A 274 1.91 -28.40 4.20
C MET A 274 0.91 -29.50 3.80
N GLN A 275 0.85 -29.84 2.51
CA GLN A 275 -0.01 -30.90 1.99
C GLN A 275 0.42 -32.30 2.44
N HIS A 276 1.73 -32.57 2.52
CA HIS A 276 2.26 -33.84 3.03
C HIS A 276 1.95 -34.04 4.52
N CYS A 277 1.88 -32.95 5.30
CA CYS A 277 1.41 -32.97 6.68
C CYS A 277 -0.13 -33.14 6.81
N GLY A 278 -0.86 -33.29 5.70
CA GLY A 278 -2.31 -33.44 5.69
C GLY A 278 -3.09 -32.15 5.97
N VAL A 279 -2.42 -30.99 5.97
CA VAL A 279 -3.05 -29.69 6.21
C VAL A 279 -3.53 -29.10 4.87
N LEU A 280 -4.83 -28.86 4.75
CA LEU A 280 -5.40 -28.26 3.54
C LEU A 280 -5.07 -26.75 3.48
N PRO A 281 -4.59 -26.23 2.34
CA PRO A 281 -4.33 -24.81 2.14
C PRO A 281 -5.57 -23.96 2.38
N SER A 282 -5.44 -22.89 3.17
CA SER A 282 -6.52 -21.92 3.37
C SER A 282 -6.72 -21.07 2.11
N LYS A 283 -7.87 -20.41 2.01
CA LYS A 283 -8.14 -19.40 0.97
C LYS A 283 -7.04 -18.33 0.88
N VAL A 284 -6.51 -17.90 2.04
CA VAL A 284 -5.45 -16.87 2.11
C VAL A 284 -4.16 -17.38 1.46
N VAL A 285 -3.78 -18.64 1.76
CA VAL A 285 -2.61 -19.30 1.16
C VAL A 285 -2.78 -19.44 -0.36
N ILE A 286 -3.95 -19.91 -0.80
CA ILE A 286 -4.23 -20.12 -2.23
C ILE A 286 -4.15 -18.79 -3.00
N VAL A 287 -4.77 -17.71 -2.49
CA VAL A 287 -4.71 -16.39 -3.14
C VAL A 287 -3.29 -15.83 -3.16
N ALA A 288 -2.54 -15.94 -2.06
CA ALA A 288 -1.14 -15.49 -1.99
C ALA A 288 -0.28 -16.19 -3.05
N MET A 289 -0.44 -17.51 -3.19
CA MET A 289 0.29 -18.29 -4.19
C MET A 289 -0.11 -17.97 -5.63
N ILE A 290 -1.40 -17.72 -5.89
CA ILE A 290 -1.86 -17.30 -7.22
C ILE A 290 -1.27 -15.93 -7.59
N ASN A 291 -1.27 -14.97 -6.65
CA ASN A 291 -0.67 -13.65 -6.87
C ASN A 291 0.85 -13.74 -7.11
N LEU A 292 1.55 -14.62 -6.40
CA LEU A 292 2.96 -14.93 -6.64
C LEU A 292 3.18 -15.48 -8.06
N CYS A 293 2.37 -16.45 -8.49
CA CYS A 293 2.43 -16.98 -9.86
C CYS A 293 2.14 -15.90 -10.91
N ALA A 294 1.20 -15.01 -10.62
CA ALA A 294 0.84 -13.87 -11.47
C ALA A 294 2.00 -12.87 -11.63
N ALA A 295 2.75 -12.63 -10.55
CA ALA A 295 3.90 -11.73 -10.57
C ALA A 295 5.12 -12.34 -11.30
N VAL A 296 5.34 -13.64 -11.15
CA VAL A 296 6.47 -14.36 -11.80
C VAL A 296 6.12 -14.79 -13.24
N SER A 297 4.87 -14.62 -13.66
CA SER A 297 4.35 -15.02 -14.99
C SER A 297 4.51 -16.53 -15.30
N ASP A 298 4.46 -17.39 -14.28
CA ASP A 298 4.59 -18.84 -14.45
C ASP A 298 3.22 -19.53 -14.61
N LEU A 299 2.84 -19.75 -15.87
CA LEU A 299 1.58 -20.39 -16.25
C LEU A 299 1.44 -21.84 -15.75
N ARG A 300 2.55 -22.59 -15.62
CA ARG A 300 2.51 -24.02 -15.26
C ARG A 300 2.09 -24.22 -13.81
N GLN A 301 2.53 -23.34 -12.91
CA GLN A 301 2.13 -23.41 -11.51
C GLN A 301 0.69 -22.91 -11.33
N GLY A 302 0.26 -21.92 -12.11
CA GLY A 302 -1.12 -21.42 -12.10
C GLY A 302 -2.19 -22.49 -12.35
N GLU A 303 -1.94 -23.44 -13.27
CA GLU A 303 -2.82 -24.59 -13.52
C GLU A 303 -2.92 -25.56 -12.34
N ILE A 304 -1.82 -25.75 -11.60
CA ILE A 304 -1.80 -26.58 -10.39
C ILE A 304 -2.70 -25.95 -9.31
N PHE A 305 -2.68 -24.63 -9.17
CA PHE A 305 -3.57 -23.91 -8.26
C PHE A 305 -5.03 -23.97 -8.68
N ARG A 306 -5.32 -23.96 -9.99
CA ARG A 306 -6.67 -24.21 -10.50
C ARG A 306 -7.16 -25.60 -10.10
N ALA A 307 -6.33 -26.64 -10.28
CA ALA A 307 -6.68 -28.00 -9.88
C ALA A 307 -6.88 -28.12 -8.36
N LEU A 308 -5.97 -27.55 -7.57
CA LEU A 308 -6.08 -27.50 -6.10
C LEU A 308 -7.31 -26.71 -5.62
N PHE A 309 -7.69 -25.64 -6.31
CA PHE A 309 -8.91 -24.88 -6.02
C PHE A 309 -10.17 -25.74 -6.25
N VAL A 310 -10.22 -26.46 -7.37
CA VAL A 310 -11.35 -27.36 -7.69
C VAL A 310 -11.44 -28.51 -6.68
N GLU A 311 -10.31 -29.04 -6.22
CA GLU A 311 -10.24 -30.15 -5.26
C GLU A 311 -10.58 -29.72 -3.81
N SER A 312 -10.23 -28.50 -3.41
CA SER A 312 -10.44 -27.99 -2.05
C SER A 312 -11.81 -27.36 -1.78
N CYS A 313 -12.54 -26.89 -2.81
CA CYS A 313 -13.74 -26.06 -2.64
C CYS A 313 -15.06 -26.72 -3.11
N GLY A 314 -15.22 -28.03 -2.91
CA GLY A 314 -16.35 -28.80 -3.42
C GLY A 314 -17.79 -28.40 -3.02
N ILE A 315 -18.06 -27.35 -2.22
CA ILE A 315 -19.46 -27.07 -1.74
C ILE A 315 -19.92 -25.58 -1.73
N ASP A 316 -19.07 -24.54 -1.67
CA ASP A 316 -19.57 -23.15 -1.50
C ASP A 316 -19.48 -22.26 -2.75
N ARG A 317 -20.65 -21.98 -3.36
CA ARG A 317 -20.81 -21.15 -4.57
C ARG A 317 -20.52 -19.65 -4.38
N GLU A 318 -20.68 -19.10 -3.18
CA GLU A 318 -20.35 -17.68 -2.86
C GLU A 318 -18.85 -17.46 -2.59
N ASN A 319 -18.15 -18.46 -2.04
CA ASN A 319 -16.74 -18.36 -1.65
C ASN A 319 -15.75 -18.51 -2.82
N SER A 320 -16.23 -18.91 -3.99
CA SER A 320 -15.47 -19.14 -5.22
C SER A 320 -15.02 -17.86 -5.93
N ALA A 321 -15.67 -16.71 -5.70
CA ALA A 321 -15.44 -15.51 -6.51
C ALA A 321 -14.05 -14.89 -6.29
N VAL A 322 -13.55 -14.83 -5.05
CA VAL A 322 -12.24 -14.20 -4.74
C VAL A 322 -11.08 -14.97 -5.36
N VAL A 323 -11.09 -16.30 -5.27
CA VAL A 323 -10.03 -17.15 -5.85
C VAL A 323 -10.15 -17.16 -7.37
N ALA A 324 -11.38 -17.22 -7.92
CA ALA A 324 -11.60 -17.10 -9.35
C ALA A 324 -11.11 -15.76 -9.92
N ASN A 325 -11.34 -14.64 -9.21
CA ASN A 325 -10.85 -13.32 -9.59
C ASN A 325 -9.31 -13.26 -9.57
N ALA A 326 -8.66 -13.86 -8.56
CA ALA A 326 -7.20 -13.97 -8.51
C ALA A 326 -6.65 -14.84 -9.66
N LEU A 327 -7.31 -15.95 -9.99
CA LEU A 327 -6.94 -16.78 -11.15
C LEU A 327 -7.10 -16.00 -12.47
N VAL A 328 -8.21 -15.26 -12.65
CA VAL A 328 -8.43 -14.42 -13.84
C VAL A 328 -7.32 -13.38 -13.98
N ASP A 329 -6.92 -12.72 -12.90
CA ASP A 329 -5.78 -11.78 -12.90
C ASP A 329 -4.46 -12.48 -13.27
N MET A 330 -4.18 -13.65 -12.68
CA MET A 330 -2.98 -14.44 -12.97
C MET A 330 -2.91 -14.85 -14.44
N TYR A 331 -3.96 -15.47 -14.97
CA TYR A 331 -4.02 -15.85 -16.38
C TYR A 331 -3.89 -14.63 -17.31
N GLY A 332 -4.44 -13.49 -16.90
CA GLY A 332 -4.27 -12.25 -17.63
C GLY A 332 -2.84 -11.73 -17.68
N LYS A 333 -2.14 -11.71 -16.53
CA LYS A 333 -0.73 -11.32 -16.45
C LYS A 333 0.20 -12.31 -17.17
N CYS A 334 -0.13 -13.60 -17.14
CA CYS A 334 0.57 -14.66 -17.88
C CYS A 334 0.26 -14.68 -19.39
N GLY A 335 -0.66 -13.83 -19.87
CA GLY A 335 -1.00 -13.73 -21.30
C GLY A 335 -1.97 -14.80 -21.82
N GLU A 336 -2.51 -15.68 -20.98
CA GLU A 336 -3.38 -16.79 -21.38
C GLU A 336 -4.87 -16.44 -21.22
N LEU A 337 -5.36 -15.70 -22.21
CA LEU A 337 -6.66 -15.02 -22.18
C LEU A 337 -7.84 -15.98 -22.37
N SER A 338 -7.61 -17.10 -23.05
CA SER A 338 -8.65 -18.07 -23.33
C SER A 338 -9.15 -18.71 -22.03
N LEU A 339 -8.22 -19.02 -21.13
CA LEU A 339 -8.47 -19.57 -19.81
C LEU A 339 -9.04 -18.53 -18.84
N ALA A 340 -8.52 -17.30 -18.87
CA ALA A 340 -9.08 -16.18 -18.10
C ALA A 340 -10.57 -15.96 -18.44
N ARG A 341 -10.93 -15.97 -19.73
CA ARG A 341 -12.32 -15.83 -20.18
C ARG A 341 -13.20 -17.02 -19.80
N LYS A 342 -12.67 -18.24 -19.92
CA LYS A 342 -13.40 -19.45 -19.55
C LYS A 342 -13.74 -19.42 -18.05
N LEU A 343 -12.77 -19.11 -17.21
CA LEU A 343 -12.97 -18.97 -15.76
C LEU A 343 -13.94 -17.85 -15.42
N PHE A 344 -13.80 -16.68 -16.06
CA PHE A 344 -14.74 -15.58 -15.84
C PHE A 344 -16.20 -15.98 -16.15
N ARG A 345 -16.43 -16.77 -17.20
CA ARG A 345 -17.77 -17.29 -17.52
C ARG A 345 -18.29 -18.26 -16.46
N GLU A 346 -17.41 -19.08 -15.89
CA GLU A 346 -17.71 -20.07 -14.85
C GLU A 346 -18.04 -19.41 -13.49
N ILE A 347 -17.74 -18.12 -13.27
CA ILE A 347 -18.11 -17.38 -12.04
C ILE A 347 -19.64 -17.21 -11.96
N PRO A 348 -20.33 -17.76 -10.93
CA PRO A 348 -21.79 -17.73 -10.81
C PRO A 348 -22.34 -16.31 -10.60
N GLU A 349 -21.75 -15.56 -9.65
CA GLU A 349 -22.08 -14.17 -9.35
C GLU A 349 -20.85 -13.30 -9.56
N LYS A 350 -20.93 -12.38 -10.53
CA LYS A 350 -19.83 -11.49 -10.89
C LYS A 350 -20.01 -10.18 -10.15
N ASP A 351 -19.16 -9.94 -9.17
CA ASP A 351 -19.09 -8.67 -8.47
C ASP A 351 -18.30 -7.63 -9.27
N SER A 352 -18.22 -6.40 -8.77
CA SER A 352 -17.43 -5.34 -9.40
C SER A 352 -15.96 -5.73 -9.57
N VAL A 353 -15.42 -6.59 -8.69
CA VAL A 353 -14.02 -7.04 -8.73
C VAL A 353 -13.81 -8.01 -9.89
N SER A 354 -14.74 -8.94 -10.13
CA SER A 354 -14.71 -9.85 -11.28
C SER A 354 -14.67 -9.09 -12.61
N TRP A 355 -15.54 -8.09 -12.76
CA TRP A 355 -15.60 -7.26 -13.97
C TRP A 355 -14.34 -6.39 -14.14
N ASN A 356 -13.79 -5.86 -13.04
CA ASN A 356 -12.54 -5.09 -13.10
C ASN A 356 -11.34 -5.97 -13.45
N SER A 357 -11.23 -7.17 -12.88
CA SER A 357 -10.15 -8.11 -13.23
C SER A 357 -10.15 -8.41 -14.73
N ILE A 358 -11.29 -8.78 -15.33
CA ILE A 358 -11.35 -9.08 -16.77
C ILE A 358 -11.15 -7.84 -17.66
N LEU A 359 -11.55 -6.63 -17.22
CA LEU A 359 -11.24 -5.37 -17.90
C LEU A 359 -9.76 -5.02 -17.86
N VAL A 360 -9.09 -5.22 -16.71
CA VAL A 360 -7.64 -5.01 -16.55
C VAL A 360 -6.86 -6.03 -17.38
N VAL A 361 -7.31 -7.28 -17.47
CA VAL A 361 -6.77 -8.27 -18.44
C VAL A 361 -6.99 -7.80 -19.88
N GLY A 362 -8.14 -7.18 -20.17
CA GLY A 362 -8.41 -6.48 -21.43
C GLY A 362 -7.45 -5.31 -21.73
N ASN A 363 -6.92 -4.64 -20.70
CA ASN A 363 -5.92 -3.59 -20.83
C ASN A 363 -4.48 -4.13 -20.91
N ALA A 364 -4.16 -5.19 -20.17
CA ALA A 364 -2.89 -5.90 -20.27
C ALA A 364 -2.67 -6.43 -21.69
N LEU A 365 -3.74 -6.87 -22.36
CA LEU A 365 -3.78 -7.15 -23.80
C LEU A 365 -3.29 -6.00 -24.68
N ILE A 366 -3.63 -4.76 -24.33
CA ILE A 366 -3.31 -3.56 -25.10
C ILE A 366 -1.87 -3.10 -24.82
N SER A 367 -1.36 -3.35 -23.62
CA SER A 367 0.04 -3.10 -23.24
C SER A 367 1.02 -4.18 -23.75
N ALA A 368 0.65 -5.45 -23.68
CA ALA A 368 1.51 -6.58 -24.05
C ALA A 368 1.54 -6.83 -25.56
N PHE A 369 0.42 -6.61 -26.26
CA PHE A 369 0.35 -6.67 -27.71
C PHE A 369 0.28 -5.26 -28.31
N GLY A 370 1.32 -4.46 -28.11
CA GLY A 370 1.51 -3.12 -28.68
C GLY A 370 1.47 -3.00 -30.22
N LYS A 371 0.85 -3.97 -30.92
CA LYS A 371 0.58 -4.01 -32.36
C LYS A 371 -0.78 -4.66 -32.73
N CYS A 372 -1.63 -5.11 -31.80
CA CYS A 372 -2.93 -5.73 -32.14
C CYS A 372 -4.11 -4.76 -31.92
N SER A 373 -4.47 -4.06 -33.01
CA SER A 373 -5.35 -2.89 -33.08
C SER A 373 -6.87 -3.14 -32.96
N SER A 374 -7.37 -3.83 -31.93
CA SER A 374 -8.83 -3.85 -31.69
C SER A 374 -9.23 -3.76 -30.21
N PRO A 375 -9.64 -2.58 -29.71
CA PRO A 375 -10.27 -2.41 -28.40
C PRO A 375 -11.70 -3.00 -28.32
N GLY A 376 -12.19 -3.68 -29.36
CA GLY A 376 -13.55 -4.22 -29.43
C GLY A 376 -13.89 -5.17 -28.28
N ASN A 377 -12.94 -6.02 -27.87
CA ASN A 377 -13.14 -6.94 -26.75
C ASN A 377 -13.34 -6.21 -25.42
N ALA A 378 -12.58 -5.13 -25.17
CA ALA A 378 -12.74 -4.32 -23.96
C ALA A 378 -14.11 -3.61 -23.95
N ARG A 379 -14.60 -3.21 -25.11
CA ARG A 379 -15.91 -2.59 -25.26
C ARG A 379 -17.06 -3.55 -25.03
N GLU A 380 -17.01 -4.77 -25.57
CA GLU A 380 -18.03 -5.80 -25.31
C GLU A 380 -18.18 -6.09 -23.81
N ILE A 381 -17.04 -6.20 -23.10
CA ILE A 381 -17.02 -6.40 -21.66
C ILE A 381 -17.61 -5.19 -20.92
N PHE A 382 -17.20 -3.98 -21.30
CA PHE A 382 -17.66 -2.73 -20.67
C PHE A 382 -19.16 -2.46 -20.90
N ASP A 383 -19.68 -2.83 -22.07
CA ASP A 383 -21.10 -2.69 -22.40
C ASP A 383 -21.95 -3.74 -21.65
N ALA A 384 -21.40 -4.91 -21.33
CA ALA A 384 -22.05 -5.96 -20.53
C ALA A 384 -22.10 -5.67 -19.01
N MET A 385 -21.37 -4.68 -18.51
CA MET A 385 -21.39 -4.29 -17.09
C MET A 385 -22.71 -3.59 -16.71
N ILE A 386 -23.39 -4.14 -15.69
CA ILE A 386 -24.63 -3.57 -15.12
C ILE A 386 -24.30 -2.30 -14.33
N GLU A 387 -23.26 -2.34 -13.49
CA GLU A 387 -22.75 -1.19 -12.75
C GLU A 387 -21.33 -0.85 -13.21
N ARG A 388 -21.08 0.44 -13.43
CA ARG A 388 -19.79 0.97 -13.88
C ARG A 388 -19.26 1.91 -12.80
N ASN A 389 -18.04 1.67 -12.37
CA ASN A 389 -17.35 2.50 -11.38
C ASN A 389 -16.16 3.23 -12.03
N LYS A 390 -15.51 4.13 -11.27
CA LYS A 390 -14.33 4.89 -11.73
C LYS A 390 -13.27 4.01 -12.41
N VAL A 391 -12.93 2.86 -11.82
CA VAL A 391 -11.92 1.93 -12.35
C VAL A 391 -12.29 1.42 -13.75
N SER A 392 -13.55 1.02 -13.95
CA SER A 392 -14.03 0.54 -15.25
C SER A 392 -13.98 1.63 -16.34
N TRP A 393 -14.29 2.88 -15.98
CA TRP A 393 -14.19 4.03 -16.90
C TRP A 393 -12.75 4.36 -17.26
N THR A 394 -11.86 4.42 -16.27
CA THR A 394 -10.42 4.64 -16.51
C THR A 394 -9.86 3.56 -17.41
N ALA A 395 -10.27 2.30 -17.21
CA ALA A 395 -9.79 1.16 -17.98
C ALA A 395 -10.19 1.27 -19.47
N ILE A 396 -11.46 1.53 -19.79
CA ILE A 396 -11.90 1.65 -21.20
C ILE A 396 -11.30 2.88 -21.89
N ILE A 397 -11.11 3.98 -21.16
CA ILE A 397 -10.44 5.18 -21.68
C ILE A 397 -8.98 4.87 -22.03
N ALA A 398 -8.25 4.17 -21.15
CA ALA A 398 -6.89 3.73 -21.40
C ALA A 398 -6.80 2.77 -22.60
N ALA A 399 -7.72 1.82 -22.71
CA ALA A 399 -7.77 0.90 -23.84
C ALA A 399 -7.78 1.61 -25.20
N TYR A 400 -8.68 2.60 -25.35
CA TYR A 400 -8.80 3.37 -26.58
C TYR A 400 -7.66 4.38 -26.77
N ALA A 401 -7.12 4.96 -25.69
CA ALA A 401 -6.01 5.91 -25.76
C ALA A 401 -4.71 5.25 -26.25
N HIS A 402 -4.38 4.06 -25.71
CA HIS A 402 -3.16 3.32 -26.06
C HIS A 402 -3.25 2.66 -27.45
N SER A 403 -4.45 2.37 -27.93
CA SER A 403 -4.70 1.79 -29.26
C SER A 403 -4.73 2.83 -30.40
N HIS A 404 -4.23 4.05 -30.17
CA HIS A 404 -4.27 5.20 -31.10
C HIS A 404 -5.67 5.69 -31.50
N TYR A 405 -6.73 5.26 -30.81
CA TYR A 405 -8.11 5.72 -31.02
C TYR A 405 -8.49 6.85 -30.06
N GLY A 406 -7.67 7.89 -30.00
CA GLY A 406 -7.79 8.99 -29.03
C GLY A 406 -9.14 9.73 -29.06
N ALA A 407 -9.79 9.83 -30.22
CA ALA A 407 -11.13 10.44 -30.34
C ALA A 407 -12.20 9.65 -29.58
N ILE A 408 -12.14 8.31 -29.62
CA ILE A 408 -13.09 7.43 -28.93
C ILE A 408 -12.81 7.47 -27.41
N ALA A 409 -11.54 7.50 -27.00
CA ALA A 409 -11.17 7.66 -25.59
C ALA A 409 -11.79 8.94 -24.99
N LYS A 410 -11.73 10.06 -25.71
CA LYS A 410 -12.35 11.34 -25.31
C LYS A 410 -13.88 11.26 -25.25
N LEU A 411 -14.52 10.45 -26.10
CA LEU A 411 -15.95 10.20 -26.04
C LEU A 411 -16.35 9.46 -24.75
N PHE A 412 -15.59 8.42 -24.37
CA PHE A 412 -15.81 7.70 -23.11
C PHE A 412 -15.57 8.60 -21.90
N PHE A 413 -14.57 9.49 -21.93
CA PHE A 413 -14.35 10.49 -20.88
C PHE A 413 -15.55 11.43 -20.71
N ARG A 414 -16.12 11.93 -21.82
CA ARG A 414 -17.35 12.74 -21.75
C ARG A 414 -18.52 11.95 -21.19
N ARG A 415 -18.66 10.68 -21.57
CA ARG A 415 -19.71 9.80 -21.07
C ARG A 415 -19.56 9.52 -19.56
N MET A 416 -18.33 9.35 -19.06
CA MET A 416 -18.02 9.25 -17.64
C MET A 416 -18.54 10.47 -16.87
N LEU A 417 -18.20 11.68 -17.34
CA LEU A 417 -18.67 12.93 -16.73
C LEU A 417 -20.20 13.08 -16.76
N LEU A 418 -20.84 12.72 -17.87
CA LEU A 418 -22.30 12.78 -18.01
C LEU A 418 -23.04 11.81 -17.05
N GLN A 419 -22.38 10.73 -16.61
CA GLN A 419 -22.93 9.81 -15.62
C GLN A 419 -22.62 10.22 -14.17
N GLY A 420 -22.00 11.38 -13.96
CA GLY A 420 -21.67 11.89 -12.61
C GLY A 420 -20.45 11.23 -11.98
N GLU A 421 -19.71 10.40 -12.73
CA GLU A 421 -18.47 9.79 -12.25
C GLU A 421 -17.31 10.76 -12.39
N GLU A 422 -16.62 11.05 -11.28
CA GLU A 422 -15.47 11.95 -11.29
C GLU A 422 -14.19 11.25 -11.77
N PRO A 423 -13.52 11.77 -12.81
CA PRO A 423 -12.22 11.28 -13.27
C PRO A 423 -11.15 11.38 -12.20
N ASP A 424 -10.27 10.38 -12.13
CA ASP A 424 -9.11 10.35 -11.26
C ASP A 424 -7.82 10.83 -11.97
N ARG A 425 -6.70 10.87 -11.23
CA ARG A 425 -5.38 11.28 -11.75
C ARG A 425 -4.92 10.46 -12.96
N VAL A 426 -5.23 9.16 -12.99
CA VAL A 426 -4.85 8.24 -14.07
C VAL A 426 -5.66 8.57 -15.32
N THR A 427 -6.98 8.78 -15.16
CA THR A 427 -7.89 9.14 -16.25
C THR A 427 -7.44 10.41 -16.97
N PHE A 428 -7.07 11.45 -16.20
CA PHE A 428 -6.58 12.69 -16.80
C PHE A 428 -5.24 12.51 -17.50
N ALA A 429 -4.28 11.81 -16.90
CA ALA A 429 -3.01 11.52 -17.53
C ALA A 429 -3.19 10.76 -18.86
N THR A 430 -4.09 9.77 -18.89
CA THR A 430 -4.45 9.00 -20.09
C THR A 430 -5.10 9.87 -21.16
N ILE A 431 -6.02 10.78 -20.83
CA ILE A 431 -6.63 11.66 -21.83
C ILE A 431 -5.64 12.70 -22.36
N LEU A 432 -4.78 13.25 -21.50
CA LEU A 432 -3.75 14.20 -21.91
C LEU A 432 -2.73 13.56 -22.87
N SER A 433 -2.41 12.27 -22.70
CA SER A 433 -1.51 11.55 -23.62
C SER A 433 -2.08 11.43 -25.04
N THR A 434 -3.41 11.38 -25.18
CA THR A 434 -4.08 11.43 -26.51
C THR A 434 -4.06 12.81 -27.17
N CYS A 435 -3.63 13.85 -26.44
CA CYS A 435 -3.57 15.24 -26.91
C CYS A 435 -2.13 15.67 -27.24
N THR A 436 -1.27 14.77 -27.70
CA THR A 436 0.16 15.02 -27.91
C THR A 436 0.53 15.51 -29.32
N THR A 437 -0.45 15.76 -30.19
CA THR A 437 -0.19 16.30 -31.54
C THR A 437 -0.44 17.81 -31.58
N ALA A 438 0.27 18.53 -32.47
CA ALA A 438 0.09 19.98 -32.63
C ALA A 438 -1.38 20.38 -32.93
N ALA A 439 -2.10 19.54 -33.69
CA ALA A 439 -3.52 19.72 -33.98
C ALA A 439 -4.43 19.55 -32.74
N ALA A 440 -4.00 18.79 -31.73
CA ALA A 440 -4.77 18.50 -30.53
C ALA A 440 -4.51 19.48 -29.37
N LEU A 441 -3.65 20.48 -29.54
CA LEU A 441 -3.30 21.46 -28.49
C LEU A 441 -4.53 22.21 -27.93
N VAL A 442 -5.49 22.54 -28.80
CA VAL A 442 -6.73 23.22 -28.39
C VAL A 442 -7.54 22.34 -27.44
N GLU A 443 -7.59 21.04 -27.70
CA GLU A 443 -8.28 20.08 -26.84
C GLU A 443 -7.53 19.86 -25.53
N GLY A 444 -6.19 19.75 -25.58
CA GLY A 444 -5.34 19.68 -24.40
C GLY A 444 -5.54 20.88 -23.47
N LYS A 445 -5.66 22.09 -24.02
CA LYS A 445 -5.98 23.31 -23.26
C LYS A 445 -7.36 23.27 -22.61
N ARG A 446 -8.35 22.62 -23.23
CA ARG A 446 -9.69 22.43 -22.62
C ARG A 446 -9.63 21.48 -21.43
N PHE A 447 -8.86 20.40 -21.52
CA PHE A 447 -8.66 19.50 -20.38
C PHE A 447 -7.87 20.16 -19.25
N HIS A 448 -6.88 20.99 -19.58
CA HIS A 448 -6.16 21.79 -18.57
C HIS A 448 -7.08 22.82 -17.90
N ALA A 449 -7.98 23.48 -18.64
CA ALA A 449 -8.99 24.37 -18.05
C ALA A 449 -9.94 23.61 -17.09
N LEU A 450 -10.35 22.39 -17.45
CA LEU A 450 -11.15 21.53 -16.56
C LEU A 450 -10.40 21.13 -15.28
N LEU A 451 -9.07 20.97 -15.36
CA LEU A 451 -8.23 20.71 -14.18
C LEU A 451 -8.10 21.93 -13.26
N ALA A 452 -8.13 23.14 -13.81
CA ALA A 452 -8.07 24.38 -13.02
C ALA A 452 -9.28 24.56 -12.09
N GLU A 453 -10.40 23.90 -12.39
CA GLU A 453 -11.57 23.82 -11.51
C GLU A 453 -11.35 22.84 -10.33
N ARG A 454 -10.22 22.12 -10.28
CA ARG A 454 -9.92 21.03 -9.34
C ARG A 454 -8.50 21.17 -8.74
N PRO A 455 -8.29 22.06 -7.75
CA PRO A 455 -6.95 22.41 -7.26
C PRO A 455 -6.13 21.22 -6.75
N ALA A 456 -6.75 20.25 -6.08
CA ALA A 456 -6.06 19.06 -5.57
C ALA A 456 -5.48 18.17 -6.69
N MET A 457 -6.11 18.19 -7.88
CA MET A 457 -5.71 17.37 -9.02
C MET A 457 -4.76 18.11 -9.96
N GLU A 458 -4.91 19.43 -10.09
CA GLU A 458 -3.97 20.28 -10.83
C GLU A 458 -2.55 20.20 -10.25
N MET A 459 -2.43 19.97 -8.94
CA MET A 459 -1.16 19.85 -8.22
C MET A 459 -0.66 18.40 -8.06
N ASP A 460 -1.36 17.40 -8.62
CA ASP A 460 -0.91 16.01 -8.54
C ASP A 460 0.30 15.79 -9.47
N PRO A 461 1.42 15.20 -8.98
CA PRO A 461 2.65 15.03 -9.77
C PRO A 461 2.46 14.27 -11.10
N VAL A 462 1.55 13.29 -11.13
CA VAL A 462 1.27 12.48 -12.32
C VAL A 462 0.55 13.34 -13.37
N VAL A 463 -0.38 14.18 -12.94
CA VAL A 463 -1.13 15.10 -13.82
C VAL A 463 -0.22 16.22 -14.34
N VAL A 464 0.61 16.81 -13.47
CA VAL A 464 1.59 17.85 -13.85
C VAL A 464 2.59 17.31 -14.87
N SER A 465 3.14 16.11 -14.65
CA SER A 465 4.01 15.42 -15.62
C SER A 465 3.32 15.21 -16.97
N ALA A 466 2.07 14.72 -16.96
CA ALA A 466 1.30 14.50 -18.19
C ALA A 466 1.00 15.81 -18.94
N LEU A 467 0.71 16.92 -18.24
CA LEU A 467 0.52 18.24 -18.83
C LEU A 467 1.81 18.77 -19.47
N ILE A 468 2.94 18.66 -18.78
CA ILE A 468 4.26 19.05 -19.31
C ILE A 468 4.57 18.26 -20.59
N HIS A 469 4.36 16.95 -20.55
CA HIS A 469 4.55 16.07 -21.72
C HIS A 469 3.63 16.46 -22.89
N MET A 470 2.34 16.68 -22.61
CA MET A 470 1.34 17.09 -23.62
C MET A 470 1.73 18.42 -24.29
N TYR A 471 2.01 19.46 -23.50
CA TYR A 471 2.41 20.76 -24.03
C TYR A 471 3.73 20.71 -24.79
N SER A 472 4.70 19.93 -24.29
CA SER A 472 5.97 19.71 -24.96
C SER A 472 5.77 19.07 -26.34
N LYS A 473 5.00 17.97 -26.45
CA LYS A 473 4.75 17.31 -27.74
C LYS A 473 3.93 18.17 -28.71
N CYS A 474 3.09 19.06 -28.20
CA CYS A 474 2.39 20.06 -29.01
C CYS A 474 3.27 21.24 -29.47
N GLY A 475 4.55 21.30 -29.06
CA GLY A 475 5.47 22.39 -29.38
C GLY A 475 5.32 23.66 -28.52
N SER A 476 4.49 23.63 -27.47
CA SER A 476 4.28 24.79 -26.58
C SER A 476 5.13 24.68 -25.32
N LEU A 477 6.44 24.85 -25.45
CA LEU A 477 7.39 24.83 -24.32
C LEU A 477 7.09 25.90 -23.26
N GLU A 478 6.61 27.07 -23.68
CA GLU A 478 6.24 28.15 -22.75
C GLU A 478 5.10 27.71 -21.81
N SER A 479 4.10 27.00 -22.34
CA SER A 479 2.99 26.46 -21.53
C SER A 479 3.49 25.36 -20.59
N ALA A 480 4.39 24.50 -21.07
CA ALA A 480 5.02 23.46 -20.24
C ALA A 480 5.81 24.07 -19.06
N SER A 481 6.58 25.14 -19.31
CA SER A 481 7.28 25.89 -18.25
C SER A 481 6.31 26.51 -17.26
N LYS A 482 5.22 27.14 -17.73
CA LYS A 482 4.20 27.73 -16.83
C LYS A 482 3.55 26.69 -15.92
N VAL A 483 3.28 25.49 -16.44
CA VAL A 483 2.75 24.37 -15.63
C VAL A 483 3.79 23.95 -14.57
N PHE A 484 5.06 23.81 -14.95
CA PHE A 484 6.13 23.51 -14.01
C PHE A 484 6.29 24.58 -12.92
N ASP A 485 6.29 25.86 -13.31
CA ASP A 485 6.46 26.98 -12.38
C ASP A 485 5.26 27.12 -11.42
N ARG A 486 4.04 26.89 -11.89
CA ARG A 486 2.83 26.84 -11.04
C ARG A 486 2.82 25.63 -10.11
N GLY A 487 3.30 24.48 -10.59
CA GLY A 487 3.46 23.28 -9.78
C GLY A 487 4.47 23.44 -8.64
N ARG A 488 5.31 24.48 -8.63
CA ARG A 488 6.45 24.62 -7.71
C ARG A 488 6.12 24.92 -6.22
N SER A 489 4.92 24.57 -5.74
CA SER A 489 4.57 24.61 -4.32
C SER A 489 5.43 23.64 -3.49
N PHE A 490 5.48 23.82 -2.16
CA PHE A 490 6.31 23.05 -1.22
C PHE A 490 6.24 21.52 -1.43
N LEU A 491 5.08 20.98 -1.82
CA LEU A 491 4.84 19.53 -1.98
C LEU A 491 5.45 18.91 -3.26
N LEU A 492 5.77 19.73 -4.27
CA LEU A 492 6.27 19.27 -5.57
C LEU A 492 7.77 19.52 -5.77
N GLN A 493 8.40 20.31 -4.89
CA GLN A 493 9.86 20.53 -4.93
C GLN A 493 10.64 19.22 -4.76
N GLU A 494 10.07 18.25 -4.05
CA GLU A 494 10.69 16.95 -3.78
C GLU A 494 10.30 15.85 -4.78
N ASN A 495 9.51 16.15 -5.82
CA ASN A 495 9.03 15.11 -6.74
C ASN A 495 9.90 14.97 -7.99
N LEU A 496 10.72 13.91 -8.04
CA LEU A 496 11.62 13.61 -9.15
C LEU A 496 10.91 13.53 -10.52
N LEU A 497 9.71 12.93 -10.58
CA LEU A 497 8.97 12.70 -11.83
C LEU A 497 8.72 14.01 -12.61
N VAL A 498 8.37 15.09 -11.89
CA VAL A 498 8.05 16.38 -12.50
C VAL A 498 9.31 17.06 -13.05
N TRP A 499 10.43 16.97 -12.33
CA TRP A 499 11.74 17.46 -12.80
C TRP A 499 12.21 16.70 -14.04
N THR A 500 12.14 15.37 -14.02
CA THR A 500 12.50 14.54 -15.18
C THR A 500 11.65 14.89 -16.40
N SER A 501 10.34 15.13 -16.21
CA SER A 501 9.42 15.48 -17.29
C SER A 501 9.75 16.81 -17.95
N VAL A 502 10.07 17.85 -17.18
CA VAL A 502 10.43 19.16 -17.74
C VAL A 502 11.82 19.15 -18.40
N ILE A 503 12.80 18.45 -17.81
CA ILE A 503 14.13 18.29 -18.39
C ILE A 503 14.03 17.54 -19.73
N SER A 504 13.27 16.44 -19.77
CA SER A 504 13.00 15.67 -20.99
C SER A 504 12.29 16.52 -22.04
N ALA A 505 11.35 17.39 -21.64
CA ALA A 505 10.70 18.31 -22.55
C ALA A 505 11.70 19.24 -23.25
N TYR A 506 12.58 19.93 -22.52
CA TYR A 506 13.60 20.79 -23.13
C TYR A 506 14.62 19.99 -23.96
N ALA A 507 15.00 18.79 -23.50
CA ALA A 507 15.88 17.88 -24.24
C ALA A 507 15.29 17.48 -25.60
N HIS A 508 14.00 17.18 -25.65
CA HIS A 508 13.34 16.78 -26.89
C HIS A 508 13.37 17.87 -27.97
N HIS A 509 13.29 19.14 -27.56
CA HIS A 509 13.31 20.31 -28.44
C HIS A 509 14.72 20.85 -28.71
N GLY A 510 15.77 20.20 -28.19
CA GLY A 510 17.16 20.60 -28.45
C GLY A 510 17.65 21.81 -27.65
N ASP A 511 16.89 22.28 -26.66
CA ASP A 511 17.30 23.37 -25.77
C ASP A 511 18.13 22.80 -24.60
N GLY A 512 19.36 22.40 -24.93
CA GLY A 512 20.28 21.75 -24.01
C GLY A 512 20.69 22.62 -22.82
N GLU A 513 20.86 23.94 -23.03
CA GLU A 513 21.25 24.86 -21.97
C GLU A 513 20.19 24.94 -20.86
N ARG A 514 18.90 25.07 -21.22
CA ARG A 514 17.84 25.12 -20.22
C ARG A 514 17.65 23.77 -19.53
N ALA A 515 17.81 22.66 -20.25
CA ALA A 515 17.80 21.31 -19.65
C ALA A 515 18.88 21.16 -18.58
N LEU A 516 20.12 21.60 -18.86
CA LEU A 516 21.23 21.60 -17.89
C LEU A 516 20.98 22.55 -16.69
N LYS A 517 20.44 23.74 -16.93
CA LYS A 517 20.07 24.69 -15.86
C LYS A 517 19.01 24.10 -14.94
N LEU A 518 18.02 23.39 -15.49
CA LEU A 518 16.99 22.70 -14.69
C LEU A 518 17.57 21.53 -13.92
N PHE A 519 18.48 20.76 -14.52
CA PHE A 519 19.17 19.67 -13.84
C PHE A 519 20.00 20.16 -12.65
N ALA A 520 20.78 21.23 -12.82
CA ALA A 520 21.55 21.83 -11.73
C ALA A 520 20.64 22.30 -10.57
N ARG A 521 19.48 22.88 -10.90
CA ARG A 521 18.48 23.29 -9.91
C ARG A 521 17.83 22.11 -9.20
N MET A 522 17.60 20.99 -9.90
CA MET A 522 17.11 19.74 -9.30
C MET A 522 18.10 19.21 -8.25
N GLN A 523 19.40 19.22 -8.57
CA GLN A 523 20.45 18.82 -7.62
C GLN A 523 20.53 19.75 -6.41
N GLN A 524 20.41 21.07 -6.61
CA GLN A 524 20.37 22.04 -5.51
C GLN A 524 19.16 21.85 -4.58
N ALA A 525 18.06 21.28 -5.09
CA ALA A 525 16.89 20.92 -4.28
C ALA A 525 17.08 19.60 -3.49
N GLY A 526 18.27 18.98 -3.54
CA GLY A 526 18.57 17.75 -2.80
C GLY A 526 18.08 16.46 -3.49
N LEU A 527 17.54 16.56 -4.70
CA LEU A 527 17.04 15.40 -5.44
C LEU A 527 18.15 14.69 -6.20
N ARG A 528 18.17 13.35 -6.10
CA ARG A 528 19.07 12.48 -6.85
C ARG A 528 18.44 12.14 -8.20
N ALA A 529 19.20 12.34 -9.27
CA ALA A 529 18.80 11.97 -10.62
C ALA A 529 18.69 10.44 -10.76
N ASP A 530 17.65 9.98 -11.45
CA ASP A 530 17.53 8.59 -11.90
C ASP A 530 18.08 8.40 -13.32
N GLY A 531 18.12 7.15 -13.79
CA GLY A 531 18.61 6.82 -15.13
C GLY A 531 17.87 7.56 -16.25
N VAL A 532 16.55 7.79 -16.10
CA VAL A 532 15.74 8.51 -17.11
C VAL A 532 16.12 9.99 -17.19
N THR A 533 16.40 10.61 -16.04
CA THR A 533 16.85 12.01 -15.97
C THR A 533 18.23 12.17 -16.58
N ILE A 534 19.18 11.28 -16.25
CA ILE A 534 20.53 11.29 -16.83
C ILE A 534 20.49 11.12 -18.35
N LEU A 535 19.69 10.16 -18.85
CA LEU A 535 19.51 9.95 -20.27
C LEU A 535 18.91 11.18 -20.97
N SER A 536 17.94 11.84 -20.33
CA SER A 536 17.31 13.05 -20.86
C SER A 536 18.33 14.19 -20.99
N VAL A 537 19.19 14.40 -20.00
CA VAL A 537 20.25 15.42 -20.05
C VAL A 537 21.29 15.10 -21.13
N LEU A 538 21.75 13.85 -21.22
CA LEU A 538 22.68 13.42 -22.28
C LEU A 538 22.10 13.62 -23.68
N SER A 539 20.82 13.27 -23.87
CA SER A 539 20.13 13.49 -25.14
C SER A 539 20.00 14.99 -25.47
N ALA A 540 19.80 15.84 -24.46
CA ALA A 540 19.80 17.29 -24.62
C ALA A 540 21.17 17.80 -25.10
N CYS A 541 22.26 17.31 -24.49
CA CYS A 541 23.63 17.63 -24.91
C CYS A 541 23.90 17.19 -26.35
N ALA A 542 23.49 15.96 -26.71
CA ALA A 542 23.64 15.42 -28.08
C ALA A 542 22.93 16.30 -29.11
N LYS A 543 21.65 16.63 -28.88
CA LYS A 543 20.85 17.43 -29.80
C LYS A 543 21.30 18.88 -29.91
N ALA A 544 21.80 19.47 -28.82
CA ALA A 544 22.34 20.81 -28.79
C ALA A 544 23.80 20.89 -29.28
N GLY A 545 24.46 19.76 -29.57
CA GLY A 545 25.86 19.72 -30.01
C GLY A 545 26.88 20.10 -28.94
N MET A 546 26.55 19.98 -27.65
CA MET A 546 27.42 20.37 -26.53
C MET A 546 28.44 19.27 -26.22
N LEU A 547 29.46 19.11 -27.07
CA LEU A 547 30.41 18.00 -27.02
C LEU A 547 31.14 17.87 -25.67
N GLU A 548 31.83 18.93 -25.24
CA GLU A 548 32.65 18.91 -24.02
C GLU A 548 31.81 18.61 -22.78
N THR A 549 30.67 19.31 -22.64
CA THR A 549 29.75 19.14 -21.51
C THR A 549 29.13 17.74 -21.50
N GLY A 550 28.77 17.20 -22.66
CA GLY A 550 28.20 15.85 -22.78
C GLY A 550 29.20 14.74 -22.41
N ILE A 551 30.47 14.86 -22.83
CA ILE A 551 31.53 13.90 -22.47
C ILE A 551 31.84 13.96 -20.96
N GLN A 552 31.98 15.16 -20.41
CA GLN A 552 32.20 15.34 -18.97
C GLN A 552 31.04 14.77 -18.15
N PHE A 553 29.80 15.02 -18.59
CA PHE A 553 28.61 14.49 -17.93
C PHE A 553 28.55 12.96 -18.02
N PHE A 554 28.86 12.36 -19.17
CA PHE A 554 28.91 10.91 -19.32
C PHE A 554 29.92 10.25 -18.36
N ALA A 555 31.10 10.85 -18.19
CA ALA A 555 32.10 10.37 -17.23
C ALA A 555 31.64 10.49 -15.76
N SER A 556 30.77 11.45 -15.45
CA SER A 556 30.24 11.66 -14.10
C SER A 556 29.15 10.66 -13.67
N ILE A 557 28.57 9.89 -14.60
CA ILE A 557 27.42 8.99 -14.32
C ILE A 557 27.76 7.94 -13.25
N ALA A 558 28.87 7.22 -13.44
CA ALA A 558 29.27 6.19 -12.48
C ALA A 558 29.85 6.79 -11.19
N ARG A 559 30.56 7.92 -11.29
CA ARG A 559 31.30 8.52 -10.16
C ARG A 559 30.42 9.33 -9.23
N ASP A 560 29.59 10.20 -9.79
CA ASP A 560 28.87 11.24 -9.05
C ASP A 560 27.38 10.87 -8.84
N HIS A 561 26.83 9.99 -9.69
CA HIS A 561 25.44 9.54 -9.60
C HIS A 561 25.25 8.10 -9.15
N CYS A 562 26.34 7.32 -9.01
CA CYS A 562 26.30 5.90 -8.63
C CYS A 562 25.34 5.05 -9.49
N LEU A 563 25.22 5.39 -10.78
CA LEU A 563 24.35 4.67 -11.73
C LEU A 563 25.18 3.84 -12.71
N GLU A 564 24.65 2.68 -13.10
CA GLU A 564 25.24 1.86 -14.15
C GLU A 564 25.06 2.50 -15.53
N VAL A 565 26.11 2.46 -16.35
CA VAL A 565 26.08 3.00 -17.70
C VAL A 565 25.38 1.99 -18.63
N THR A 566 24.16 2.33 -19.05
CA THR A 566 23.35 1.49 -19.95
C THR A 566 23.71 1.69 -21.43
N LEU A 567 23.27 0.75 -22.27
CA LEU A 567 23.39 0.82 -23.74
C LEU A 567 22.72 2.07 -24.36
N GLU A 568 21.72 2.64 -23.67
CA GLU A 568 21.04 3.87 -24.11
C GLU A 568 21.93 5.10 -23.91
N HIS A 569 22.68 5.18 -22.80
CA HIS A 569 23.65 6.25 -22.58
C HIS A 569 24.74 6.23 -23.65
N TYR A 570 25.26 5.05 -24.02
CA TYR A 570 26.23 4.91 -25.10
C TYR A 570 25.66 5.37 -26.45
N SER A 571 24.39 5.08 -26.74
CA SER A 571 23.74 5.52 -27.98
C SER A 571 23.67 7.06 -28.06
N CYS A 572 23.37 7.74 -26.94
CA CYS A 572 23.40 9.20 -26.88
C CYS A 572 24.81 9.78 -27.05
N LEU A 573 25.84 9.10 -26.54
CA LEU A 573 27.23 9.53 -26.72
C LEU A 573 27.68 9.40 -28.19
N VAL A 574 27.23 8.34 -28.88
CA VAL A 574 27.46 8.16 -30.33
C VAL A 574 26.76 9.25 -31.13
N ASP A 575 25.51 9.58 -30.81
CA ASP A 575 24.76 10.70 -31.44
C ASP A 575 25.47 12.05 -31.21
N LEU A 576 25.97 12.29 -29.99
CA LEU A 576 26.74 13.49 -29.65
C LEU A 576 28.03 13.61 -30.49
N LEU A 577 28.84 12.56 -30.53
CA LEU A 577 30.10 12.53 -31.29
C LEU A 577 29.85 12.67 -32.79
N GLY A 578 28.85 11.98 -33.31
CA GLY A 578 28.48 12.02 -34.71
C GLY A 578 27.97 13.39 -35.17
N ARG A 579 27.13 14.05 -34.36
CA ARG A 579 26.68 15.43 -34.63
C ARG A 579 27.82 16.45 -34.52
N ALA A 580 28.79 16.22 -33.64
CA ALA A 580 29.97 17.07 -33.52
C ALA A 580 30.99 16.89 -34.65
N GLY A 581 30.80 15.89 -35.54
CA GLY A 581 31.70 15.61 -36.67
C GLY A 581 32.82 14.62 -36.35
N GLU A 582 32.90 14.10 -35.11
CA GLU A 582 33.91 13.14 -34.66
C GLU A 582 33.55 11.70 -35.07
N LEU A 583 33.37 11.47 -36.38
CA LEU A 583 32.90 10.19 -36.94
C LEU A 583 33.86 9.03 -36.61
N SER A 584 35.17 9.27 -36.56
CA SER A 584 36.16 8.23 -36.22
C SER A 584 35.99 7.74 -34.78
N ALA A 585 35.79 8.65 -33.83
CA ALA A 585 35.56 8.32 -32.42
C ALA A 585 34.20 7.62 -32.23
N ALA A 586 33.16 8.08 -32.92
CA ALA A 586 31.85 7.44 -32.92
C ALA A 586 31.90 6.01 -33.49
N GLN A 587 32.65 5.81 -34.58
CA GLN A 587 32.83 4.50 -35.21
C GLN A 587 33.54 3.52 -34.28
N GLU A 588 34.60 3.96 -33.59
CA GLU A 588 35.32 3.13 -32.63
C GLU A 588 34.42 2.72 -31.46
N LEU A 589 33.61 3.65 -30.95
CA LEU A 589 32.70 3.39 -29.85
C LEU A 589 31.64 2.33 -30.21
N VAL A 590 31.05 2.44 -31.39
CA VAL A 590 30.03 1.50 -31.89
C VAL A 590 30.62 0.13 -32.19
N ARG A 591 31.89 0.04 -32.60
CA ARG A 591 32.60 -1.24 -32.77
C ARG A 591 32.88 -1.94 -31.44
N ARG A 592 33.27 -1.18 -30.40
CA ARG A 592 33.57 -1.73 -29.07
C ARG A 592 32.31 -2.24 -28.35
N ILE A 593 31.18 -1.57 -28.53
CA ILE A 593 29.91 -1.95 -27.92
C ILE A 593 28.82 -1.99 -29.02
N PRO A 594 28.68 -3.13 -29.73
CA PRO A 594 27.72 -3.27 -30.81
C PRO A 594 26.27 -3.20 -30.29
N ASN A 595 25.53 -2.19 -30.74
CA ASN A 595 24.11 -2.02 -30.41
C ASN A 595 23.37 -1.48 -31.64
N ALA A 596 22.25 -2.10 -32.02
CA ALA A 596 21.45 -1.69 -33.16
C ALA A 596 21.02 -0.21 -33.09
N ARG A 597 20.62 0.31 -31.91
CA ARG A 597 20.26 1.73 -31.73
C ARG A 597 21.45 2.68 -31.85
N ALA A 598 22.63 2.26 -31.36
CA ALA A 598 23.86 3.05 -31.50
C ALA A 598 24.31 3.12 -32.97
N TYR A 599 24.22 2.01 -33.70
CA TYR A 599 24.47 1.98 -35.15
C TYR A 599 23.45 2.83 -35.94
N VAL A 600 22.18 2.88 -35.54
CA VAL A 600 21.19 3.81 -36.15
C VAL A 600 21.55 5.28 -35.90
N SER A 601 22.02 5.61 -34.69
CA SER A 601 22.45 6.98 -34.34
C SER A 601 23.71 7.37 -35.13
N PHE A 602 24.65 6.43 -35.28
CA PHE A 602 25.84 6.60 -36.11
C PHE A 602 25.49 6.75 -37.59
N LEU A 603 24.58 5.92 -38.13
CA LEU A 603 24.06 6.01 -39.50
C LEU A 603 23.43 7.38 -39.77
N SER A 604 22.61 7.87 -38.83
CA SER A 604 22.02 9.22 -38.92
C SER A 604 23.09 10.31 -38.93
N SER A 605 24.18 10.12 -38.19
CA SER A 605 25.28 11.08 -38.14
C SER A 605 26.10 11.07 -39.44
N CYS A 606 26.37 9.89 -40.01
CA CYS A 606 27.02 9.75 -41.32
C CYS A 606 26.20 10.42 -42.44
N SER A 607 24.86 10.30 -42.39
CA SER A 607 23.95 10.99 -43.31
C SER A 607 24.05 12.51 -43.19
N VAL A 608 24.06 13.05 -41.97
CA VAL A 608 24.18 14.50 -41.72
C VAL A 608 25.54 15.04 -42.17
N GLN A 609 26.62 14.28 -42.01
CA GLN A 609 27.99 14.69 -42.37
C GLN A 609 28.35 14.35 -43.83
N GLY A 610 27.49 13.64 -44.57
CA GLY A 610 27.69 13.30 -45.98
C GLY A 610 28.63 12.13 -46.28
N ASP A 611 28.93 11.27 -45.31
CA ASP A 611 29.80 10.10 -45.50
C ASP A 611 28.99 8.84 -45.87
N VAL A 612 28.86 8.62 -47.19
CA VAL A 612 28.02 7.56 -47.76
C VAL A 612 28.61 6.16 -47.55
N GLU A 613 29.93 6.02 -47.54
CA GLU A 613 30.58 4.71 -47.38
C GLU A 613 30.44 4.19 -45.94
N LEU A 614 30.69 5.06 -44.96
CA LEU A 614 30.48 4.72 -43.55
C LEU A 614 28.99 4.51 -43.23
N GLY A 615 28.11 5.31 -43.84
CA GLY A 615 26.66 5.14 -43.73
C GLY A 615 26.20 3.77 -44.22
N ARG A 616 26.63 3.33 -45.41
CA ARG A 616 26.26 2.01 -45.95
C ARG A 616 26.73 0.87 -45.04
N ALA A 617 27.97 0.92 -44.58
CA ALA A 617 28.52 -0.08 -43.67
C ALA A 617 27.77 -0.14 -42.31
N ALA A 618 27.33 1.01 -41.80
CA ALA A 618 26.52 1.09 -40.59
C ALA A 618 25.13 0.46 -40.79
N ALA A 619 24.48 0.72 -41.94
CA ALA A 619 23.16 0.17 -42.25
C ALA A 619 23.15 -1.36 -42.39
N GLU A 620 24.18 -1.94 -43.02
CA GLU A 620 24.35 -3.39 -43.08
C GLU A 620 24.45 -3.99 -41.67
N LYS A 621 25.19 -3.34 -40.76
CA LYS A 621 25.28 -3.77 -39.36
C LYS A 621 23.96 -3.64 -38.60
N VAL A 622 23.15 -2.60 -38.85
CA VAL A 622 21.80 -2.48 -38.26
C VAL A 622 20.94 -3.66 -38.69
N SER A 623 20.95 -4.02 -39.98
CA SER A 623 20.12 -5.12 -40.50
C SER A 623 20.49 -6.50 -39.92
N VAL A 624 21.77 -6.71 -39.60
CA VAL A 624 22.25 -7.95 -38.95
C VAL A 624 21.89 -7.98 -37.46
N LEU A 625 21.97 -6.85 -36.77
CA LEU A 625 21.72 -6.78 -35.32
C LEU A 625 20.23 -6.79 -34.96
N ASP A 626 19.40 -6.07 -35.71
CA ASP A 626 17.95 -6.06 -35.52
C ASP A 626 17.22 -5.69 -36.82
N PRO A 627 16.73 -6.71 -37.57
CA PRO A 627 15.97 -6.50 -38.80
C PRO A 627 14.66 -5.73 -38.61
N SER A 628 14.14 -5.61 -37.38
CA SER A 628 12.82 -5.07 -37.09
C SER A 628 12.77 -3.55 -36.96
N ILE A 629 13.92 -2.86 -36.94
CA ILE A 629 14.02 -1.41 -36.73
C ILE A 629 13.78 -0.66 -38.05
N PRO A 630 12.64 0.04 -38.23
CA PRO A 630 12.33 0.75 -39.47
C PRO A 630 13.26 1.95 -39.71
N ALA A 631 13.77 2.56 -38.63
CA ALA A 631 14.60 3.76 -38.69
C ALA A 631 15.91 3.54 -39.48
N GLY A 632 16.51 2.34 -39.43
CA GLY A 632 17.71 2.04 -40.20
C GLY A 632 17.47 2.09 -41.71
N TYR A 633 16.34 1.56 -42.17
CA TYR A 633 15.96 1.58 -43.59
C TYR A 633 15.57 2.98 -44.07
N VAL A 634 14.88 3.76 -43.25
CA VAL A 634 14.49 5.15 -43.59
C VAL A 634 15.72 6.03 -43.75
N VAL A 635 16.68 5.97 -42.83
CA VAL A 635 17.91 6.77 -42.94
C VAL A 635 18.76 6.32 -44.13
N LEU A 636 18.83 5.01 -44.39
CA LEU A 636 19.51 4.49 -45.59
C LEU A 636 18.86 4.98 -46.90
N SER A 637 17.52 5.13 -46.95
CA SER A 637 16.84 5.64 -48.14
C SER A 637 17.04 7.14 -48.39
N ASN A 638 17.49 7.88 -47.38
CA ASN A 638 17.75 9.33 -47.44
C ASN A 638 19.25 9.66 -47.63
N LEU A 639 20.13 8.64 -47.58
CA LEU A 639 21.56 8.69 -47.94
C LEU A 639 21.71 8.52 -49.46
#